data_AF-A0A9X2PBC1-F1
#
_entry.id   AF-A0A9X2PBC1-F1
#
_cell.length_a   1.000
_cell.length_b   1.000
_cell.length_c   1.000
_cell.angle_alpha   90.00
_cell.angle_beta   90.00
_cell.angle_gamma   90.00
#
_symmetry.space_group_name_H-M   'P 1'
#
loop_
_entity.id
_entity.type
_entity.pdbx_description
1 polymer ?
#
loop_
_entity_poly.entity_id
_entity_poly.type
_entity_poly.pdbx_seq_one_letter_code
_entity_poly.pdbx_strand_id
1 'polypeptide(L)'
;MGAEALDDRLEAELAIVARAFDPAFYLSTYPDVAASGMDPLLHFVRFGWKERRNPNALFDTAYYLQRYPDIAGSADNPFAHYVEHGRGEGRFASPGEEAAQSAAAAPMAPGPGYAGLLTDREADDLAAIADQFDPVYYAAMYRDVAGTGLDPLIHFVTLGWKEYRKPNSSFDTRYYLEANPDIAEAGANPFVHYVRHGRAEGRAGSAKEQVLLDEAAAIRPEFDIPYYLAANPDVREAGVDPVHHYVLHGWKEERNPTPDFNSAAYLLLNEDVERSGMNPFLHYIRGGRREKRPNADIDTPQSALLGSRIIRQLQDATFPAHIENAKALCVFLVPEHTGMGGGVLSLFTIAGAAGRLRRSHGYEVVLMTRPNRSDLTFTRHDKFRNSEDVFRFSQLLRCQSVERLYIHMPEYMVSGFMTQVTDELRDYLASRQHLFINITNQNIQMMPRREELEDLRVLADELTQSVAHPASFTQQTADFYNLPTLLLPAYVDLSGYEPIDVSDKEKLIIYSPDPAPYREAVLAALKEALPDYRFVEIFKITFDTFMDLASRCLFSISFGEGFDGYIAQPVCQGGIGFAVYNETFFHSETLKDLPVIFADPEDMIANIVARIRDFEADEEMYRQVNQELKALHDSLYKRADYIKRVGQLMRREFDLLPQAEPAEEP
;
A
#
# COMPACT_ATOMS: atom_id res chain seq x y z
N MET A 1 1.24 -27.88 1.27
CA MET A 1 0.79 -26.47 1.39
C MET A 1 1.96 -25.61 0.98
N GLY A 2 1.85 -24.88 -0.12
CA GLY A 2 2.93 -24.05 -0.67
C GLY A 2 3.12 -22.77 0.13
N ALA A 3 4.28 -22.13 -0.03
CA ALA A 3 4.63 -20.87 0.64
C ALA A 3 3.63 -19.74 0.37
N GLU A 4 3.03 -19.70 -0.82
CA GLU A 4 1.99 -18.72 -1.23
C GLU A 4 0.75 -18.74 -0.34
N ALA A 5 0.21 -19.92 -0.03
CA ALA A 5 -0.96 -20.03 0.86
C ALA A 5 -0.64 -19.71 2.32
N LEU A 6 0.64 -19.73 2.70
CA LEU A 6 1.11 -19.39 4.04
C LEU A 6 1.21 -17.87 4.23
N ASP A 7 1.58 -17.14 3.17
CA ASP A 7 1.71 -15.68 3.18
C ASP A 7 0.33 -14.98 3.15
N ASP A 8 -0.61 -15.43 2.29
CA ASP A 8 -1.98 -14.86 2.26
C ASP A 8 -2.71 -15.00 3.60
N ARG A 9 -2.56 -16.16 4.27
CA ARG A 9 -3.15 -16.42 5.59
C ARG A 9 -2.50 -15.56 6.66
N LEU A 10 -1.19 -15.35 6.59
CA LEU A 10 -0.44 -14.53 7.54
C LEU A 10 -0.84 -13.06 7.42
N GLU A 11 -0.98 -12.53 6.20
CA GLU A 11 -1.42 -11.14 5.97
C GLU A 11 -2.83 -10.89 6.49
N ALA A 12 -3.78 -11.80 6.20
CA ALA A 12 -5.15 -11.70 6.70
C ALA A 12 -5.18 -11.73 8.25
N GLU A 13 -4.44 -12.65 8.87
CA GLU A 13 -4.37 -12.78 10.33
C GLU A 13 -3.74 -11.53 10.98
N LEU A 14 -2.67 -10.98 10.39
CA LEU A 14 -2.04 -9.74 10.84
C LEU A 14 -3.02 -8.57 10.80
N ALA A 15 -3.77 -8.42 9.71
CA ALA A 15 -4.77 -7.35 9.57
C ALA A 15 -5.86 -7.44 10.66
N ILE A 16 -6.30 -8.64 11.01
CA ILE A 16 -7.30 -8.85 12.07
C ILE A 16 -6.74 -8.49 13.45
N VAL A 17 -5.58 -9.06 13.79
CA VAL A 17 -4.95 -8.87 15.11
C VAL A 17 -4.55 -7.41 15.32
N ALA A 18 -4.05 -6.73 14.28
CA ALA A 18 -3.63 -5.33 14.35
C ALA A 18 -4.73 -4.40 14.91
N ARG A 19 -6.01 -4.71 14.66
CA ARG A 19 -7.16 -3.88 15.05
C ARG A 19 -7.31 -3.67 16.56
N ALA A 20 -6.72 -4.54 17.37
CA ALA A 20 -6.86 -4.50 18.83
C ALA A 20 -5.57 -4.86 19.59
N PHE A 21 -4.47 -5.07 18.88
CA PHE A 21 -3.16 -5.34 19.48
C PHE A 21 -2.56 -4.06 20.07
N ASP A 22 -1.91 -4.16 21.23
CA ASP A 22 -1.25 -3.01 21.89
C ASP A 22 0.26 -3.22 21.90
N PRO A 23 1.01 -2.63 20.94
CA PRO A 23 2.45 -2.77 20.86
C PRO A 23 3.20 -2.26 22.09
N ALA A 24 2.72 -1.17 22.71
CA ALA A 24 3.38 -0.58 23.87
C ALA A 24 3.22 -1.46 25.11
N PHE A 25 2.01 -1.99 25.33
CA PHE A 25 1.78 -3.00 26.35
C PHE A 25 2.63 -4.25 26.10
N TYR A 26 2.63 -4.75 24.86
CA TYR A 26 3.31 -5.99 24.53
C TYR A 26 4.83 -5.90 24.76
N LEU A 27 5.47 -4.83 24.28
CA LEU A 27 6.91 -4.63 24.45
C LEU A 27 7.31 -4.32 25.89
N SER A 28 6.49 -3.59 26.65
CA SER A 28 6.75 -3.34 28.07
C SER A 28 6.54 -4.58 28.94
N THR A 29 5.60 -5.45 28.56
CA THR A 29 5.31 -6.71 29.25
C THR A 29 6.31 -7.81 28.89
N TYR A 30 6.86 -7.78 27.66
CA TYR A 30 7.77 -8.79 27.12
C TYR A 30 9.13 -8.19 26.68
N PRO A 31 10.06 -7.93 27.62
CA PRO A 31 11.34 -7.31 27.33
C PRO A 31 12.24 -8.11 26.38
N ASP A 32 12.07 -9.43 26.31
CA ASP A 32 12.78 -10.30 25.39
C ASP A 32 12.38 -10.04 23.92
N VAL A 33 11.11 -9.73 23.68
CA VAL A 33 10.63 -9.31 22.35
C VAL A 33 11.20 -7.94 22.01
N ALA A 34 11.18 -7.00 22.96
CA ALA A 34 11.78 -5.68 22.78
C ALA A 34 13.28 -5.75 22.44
N ALA A 35 14.02 -6.65 23.11
CA ALA A 35 15.43 -6.87 22.84
C ALA A 35 15.71 -7.56 21.49
N SER A 36 14.75 -8.32 20.96
CA SER A 36 14.92 -9.02 19.68
C SER A 36 14.84 -8.09 18.46
N GLY A 37 14.23 -6.90 18.61
CA GLY A 37 14.02 -5.95 17.52
C GLY A 37 12.96 -6.39 16.49
N MET A 38 12.32 -7.53 16.68
CA MET A 38 11.19 -7.99 15.86
C MET A 38 9.96 -7.11 16.10
N ASP A 39 9.18 -6.87 15.06
CA ASP A 39 7.89 -6.21 15.19
C ASP A 39 6.98 -7.00 16.17
N PRO A 40 6.41 -6.35 17.20
CA PRO A 40 5.67 -7.04 18.26
C PRO A 40 4.39 -7.70 17.75
N LEU A 41 3.73 -7.13 16.73
CA LEU A 41 2.53 -7.71 16.13
C LEU A 41 2.88 -8.98 15.35
N LEU A 42 3.94 -8.93 14.52
CA LEU A 42 4.45 -10.10 13.81
C LEU A 42 4.92 -11.20 14.77
N HIS A 43 5.63 -10.82 15.83
CA HIS A 43 6.05 -11.75 16.86
C HIS A 43 4.83 -12.41 17.51
N PHE A 44 3.81 -11.64 17.86
CA PHE A 44 2.61 -12.19 18.50
C PHE A 44 1.90 -13.20 17.60
N VAL A 45 1.66 -12.86 16.32
CA VAL A 45 0.98 -13.73 15.35
C VAL A 45 1.78 -15.01 15.08
N ARG A 46 3.11 -14.92 14.94
CA ARG A 46 3.93 -16.11 14.65
C ARG A 46 4.16 -16.99 15.88
N PHE A 47 4.40 -16.38 17.03
CA PHE A 47 4.93 -17.04 18.23
C PHE A 47 4.13 -16.72 19.49
N GLY A 48 3.83 -15.44 19.74
CA GLY A 48 3.36 -14.96 21.04
C GLY A 48 2.11 -15.64 21.56
N TRP A 49 1.07 -15.82 20.74
CA TRP A 49 -0.15 -16.49 21.20
C TRP A 49 0.08 -17.98 21.53
N LYS A 50 0.98 -18.65 20.82
CA LYS A 50 1.38 -20.05 21.10
C LYS A 50 2.16 -20.17 22.40
N GLU A 51 2.88 -19.11 22.75
CA GLU A 51 3.57 -18.93 24.02
C GLU A 51 2.64 -18.43 25.14
N ARG A 52 1.33 -18.30 24.86
CA ARG A 52 0.30 -17.77 25.78
C ARG A 52 0.57 -16.34 26.26
N ARG A 53 1.23 -15.53 25.44
CA ARG A 53 1.42 -14.10 25.70
C ARG A 53 0.12 -13.34 25.42
N ASN A 54 -0.08 -12.24 26.13
CA ASN A 54 -1.28 -11.42 26.04
C ASN A 54 -1.03 -10.27 25.06
N PRO A 55 -1.90 -10.08 24.05
CA PRO A 55 -1.73 -9.05 23.02
C PRO A 55 -2.02 -7.63 23.51
N ASN A 56 -2.77 -7.50 24.61
CA ASN A 56 -3.08 -6.24 25.30
C ASN A 56 -3.45 -6.53 26.76
N ALA A 57 -3.73 -5.48 27.53
CA ALA A 57 -4.08 -5.58 28.95
C ALA A 57 -5.46 -6.19 29.25
N LEU A 58 -6.35 -6.28 28.24
CA LEU A 58 -7.75 -6.67 28.41
C LEU A 58 -8.04 -8.11 27.95
N PHE A 59 -7.14 -8.69 27.18
CA PHE A 59 -7.27 -10.05 26.66
C PHE A 59 -6.25 -10.99 27.29
N ASP A 60 -6.74 -12.03 27.95
CA ASP A 60 -5.91 -13.08 28.55
C ASP A 60 -5.94 -14.32 27.65
N THR A 61 -4.83 -14.54 26.92
CA THR A 61 -4.68 -15.64 25.96
C THR A 61 -4.79 -17.01 26.63
N ALA A 62 -4.26 -17.15 27.84
CA ALA A 62 -4.31 -18.41 28.57
C ALA A 62 -5.73 -18.71 29.06
N TYR A 63 -6.40 -17.71 29.64
CA TYR A 63 -7.80 -17.81 30.05
C TYR A 63 -8.70 -18.14 28.86
N TYR A 64 -8.55 -17.43 27.73
CA TYR A 64 -9.43 -17.60 26.57
C TYR A 64 -9.32 -19.02 25.99
N LEU A 65 -8.11 -19.54 25.82
CA LEU A 65 -7.89 -20.92 25.36
C LEU A 65 -8.38 -21.97 26.37
N GLN A 66 -8.31 -21.70 27.68
CA GLN A 66 -8.83 -22.61 28.71
C GLN A 66 -10.36 -22.60 28.75
N ARG A 67 -10.98 -21.43 28.59
CA ARG A 67 -12.42 -21.21 28.74
C ARG A 67 -13.21 -21.67 27.53
N TYR A 68 -12.61 -21.63 26.34
CA TYR A 68 -13.22 -21.96 25.05
C TYR A 68 -12.43 -23.08 24.33
N PRO A 69 -12.67 -24.36 24.68
CA PRO A 69 -11.91 -25.49 24.13
C PRO A 69 -12.06 -25.70 22.62
N ASP A 70 -13.13 -25.17 22.02
CA ASP A 70 -13.38 -25.17 20.57
C ASP A 70 -12.29 -24.41 19.79
N ILE A 71 -11.72 -23.36 20.40
CA ILE A 71 -10.65 -22.56 19.80
C ILE A 71 -9.27 -23.18 20.05
N ALA A 72 -9.08 -23.79 21.23
CA ALA A 72 -7.84 -24.50 21.55
C ALA A 72 -7.55 -25.67 20.59
N GLY A 73 -8.59 -26.25 19.97
CA GLY A 73 -8.48 -27.35 19.02
C GLY A 73 -8.32 -26.95 17.54
N SER A 74 -8.53 -25.68 17.16
CA SER A 74 -8.65 -25.28 15.75
C SER A 74 -7.35 -24.82 15.08
N ALA A 75 -6.23 -24.76 15.83
CA ALA A 75 -4.96 -24.17 15.41
C ALA A 75 -5.04 -22.68 15.01
N ASP A 76 -6.16 -22.03 15.29
CA ASP A 76 -6.37 -20.60 15.02
C ASP A 76 -5.88 -19.74 16.19
N ASN A 77 -5.53 -18.51 15.87
CA ASN A 77 -5.11 -17.53 16.85
C ASN A 77 -6.31 -17.09 17.70
N PRO A 78 -6.26 -17.30 19.03
CA PRO A 78 -7.40 -17.05 19.91
C PRO A 78 -7.80 -15.58 19.95
N PHE A 79 -6.84 -14.67 19.76
CA PHE A 79 -7.10 -13.25 19.75
C PHE A 79 -7.73 -12.80 18.44
N ALA A 80 -7.27 -13.32 17.30
CA ALA A 80 -7.91 -13.07 16.01
C ALA A 80 -9.38 -13.49 16.04
N HIS A 81 -9.66 -14.70 16.55
CA HIS A 81 -11.02 -15.18 16.75
C HIS A 81 -11.87 -14.25 17.64
N TYR A 82 -11.31 -13.79 18.77
CA TYR A 82 -12.05 -12.90 19.66
C TYR A 82 -12.44 -11.57 19.00
N VAL A 83 -11.51 -10.99 18.24
CA VAL A 83 -11.71 -9.74 17.50
C VAL A 83 -12.78 -9.87 16.43
N GLU A 84 -12.82 -10.99 15.69
CA GLU A 84 -13.79 -11.19 14.61
C GLU A 84 -15.16 -11.71 15.08
N HIS A 85 -15.17 -12.61 16.05
CA HIS A 85 -16.36 -13.39 16.41
C HIS A 85 -16.65 -13.36 17.90
N GLY A 86 -15.65 -13.63 18.73
CA GLY A 86 -15.85 -13.89 20.15
C GLY A 86 -16.56 -12.78 20.92
N ARG A 87 -16.31 -11.51 20.58
CA ARG A 87 -17.02 -10.37 21.20
C ARG A 87 -18.51 -10.35 20.85
N GLY A 88 -18.86 -10.63 19.59
CA GLY A 88 -20.25 -10.70 19.13
C GLY A 88 -21.01 -11.92 19.69
N GLU A 89 -20.28 -12.98 20.03
CA GLU A 89 -20.79 -14.18 20.67
C GLU A 89 -20.96 -14.04 22.20
N GLY A 90 -20.57 -12.90 22.79
CA GLY A 90 -20.64 -12.66 24.22
C GLY A 90 -19.61 -13.44 25.05
N ARG A 91 -18.48 -13.84 24.43
CA ARG A 91 -17.37 -14.51 25.12
C ARG A 91 -16.53 -13.48 25.89
N PHE A 92 -16.21 -13.78 27.14
CA PHE A 92 -15.30 -12.96 27.95
C PHE A 92 -13.84 -13.09 27.51
N ALA A 93 -13.14 -11.96 27.41
CA ALA A 93 -11.73 -11.86 27.06
C ALA A 93 -10.78 -12.13 28.24
N SER A 94 -11.26 -11.95 29.47
CA SER A 94 -10.47 -12.13 30.70
C SER A 94 -11.35 -12.42 31.92
N PRO A 95 -10.77 -12.94 33.02
CA PRO A 95 -11.49 -13.11 34.28
C PRO A 95 -12.02 -11.79 34.86
N GLY A 96 -11.32 -10.67 34.61
CA GLY A 96 -11.71 -9.35 35.12
C GLY A 96 -12.98 -8.81 34.46
N GLU A 97 -13.15 -9.07 33.16
CA GLU A 97 -14.37 -8.72 32.43
C GLU A 97 -15.58 -9.51 32.95
N GLU A 98 -15.41 -10.82 33.17
CA GLU A 98 -16.44 -11.70 33.74
C GLU A 98 -16.88 -11.25 35.15
N ALA A 99 -15.91 -10.83 35.99
CA ALA A 99 -16.18 -10.33 37.33
C ALA A 99 -16.88 -8.95 37.34
N ALA A 100 -16.47 -8.04 36.45
CA ALA A 100 -17.07 -6.71 36.32
C ALA A 100 -18.53 -6.76 35.87
N GLN A 101 -18.84 -7.64 34.90
CA GLN A 101 -20.21 -7.90 34.45
C GLN A 101 -21.09 -8.42 35.59
N SER A 102 -20.51 -9.23 36.49
CA SER A 102 -21.19 -9.79 37.66
C SER A 102 -21.43 -8.76 38.78
N ALA A 103 -20.52 -7.79 38.96
CA ALA A 103 -20.62 -6.73 39.97
C ALA A 103 -21.59 -5.60 39.60
N ALA A 104 -21.72 -5.28 38.31
CA ALA A 104 -22.65 -4.27 37.80
C ALA A 104 -24.14 -4.66 37.98
N ALA A 105 -24.43 -5.92 38.29
CA ALA A 105 -25.78 -6.44 38.50
C ALA A 105 -26.32 -6.27 39.95
N ALA A 106 -25.55 -5.69 40.88
CA ALA A 106 -25.98 -5.50 42.27
C ALA A 106 -26.64 -4.11 42.49
N PRO A 107 -27.88 -4.02 43.01
CA PRO A 107 -28.53 -2.73 43.23
C PRO A 107 -27.97 -2.01 44.45
N MET A 108 -27.39 -0.82 44.26
CA MET A 108 -27.07 0.10 45.36
C MET A 108 -28.33 0.90 45.76
N ALA A 109 -28.73 0.80 47.04
CA ALA A 109 -29.80 1.60 47.61
C ALA A 109 -29.29 2.99 48.05
N PRO A 110 -30.05 4.09 47.83
CA PRO A 110 -29.67 5.41 48.33
C PRO A 110 -29.95 5.54 49.85
N GLY A 111 -28.96 6.01 50.61
CA GLY A 111 -29.10 6.38 52.02
C GLY A 111 -29.75 7.77 52.23
N PRO A 112 -30.28 8.09 53.43
CA PRO A 112 -31.14 9.25 53.66
C PRO A 112 -30.41 10.59 53.81
N GLY A 113 -30.91 11.59 53.08
CA GLY A 113 -30.91 13.06 53.25
C GLY A 113 -29.90 13.77 54.18
N TYR A 114 -28.94 14.48 53.57
CA TYR A 114 -27.99 15.41 54.20
C TYR A 114 -28.57 16.81 54.49
N ALA A 115 -29.76 16.91 55.07
CA ALA A 115 -30.33 18.21 55.43
C ALA A 115 -29.74 18.72 56.76
N GLY A 116 -28.81 19.69 56.70
CA GLY A 116 -28.40 20.50 57.86
C GLY A 116 -26.90 20.67 58.15
N LEU A 117 -26.00 20.16 57.30
CA LEU A 117 -24.53 20.20 57.53
C LEU A 117 -23.76 21.21 56.68
N LEU A 118 -24.38 21.79 55.65
CA LEU A 118 -23.73 22.68 54.68
C LEU A 118 -24.23 24.12 54.85
N THR A 119 -23.36 25.10 54.65
CA THR A 119 -23.77 26.48 54.40
C THR A 119 -24.48 26.59 53.04
N ASP A 120 -25.29 27.63 52.82
CA ASP A 120 -25.97 27.86 51.53
C ASP A 120 -24.97 27.87 50.35
N ARG A 121 -23.76 28.41 50.58
CA ARG A 121 -22.68 28.43 49.61
C ARG A 121 -22.12 27.03 49.33
N GLU A 122 -21.92 26.21 50.36
CA GLU A 122 -21.43 24.83 50.18
C GLU A 122 -22.50 23.92 49.56
N ALA A 123 -23.78 24.17 49.81
CA ALA A 123 -24.86 23.47 49.12
C ALA A 123 -24.90 23.81 47.62
N ASP A 124 -24.68 25.08 47.27
CA ASP A 124 -24.56 25.53 45.87
C ASP A 124 -23.30 24.96 45.19
N ASP A 125 -22.15 25.00 45.88
CA ASP A 125 -20.90 24.39 45.40
C ASP A 125 -21.07 22.89 45.16
N LEU A 126 -21.73 22.16 46.08
CA LEU A 126 -22.01 20.73 45.94
C LEU A 126 -22.85 20.45 44.70
N ALA A 127 -23.94 21.21 44.49
CA ALA A 127 -24.80 21.05 43.31
C ALA A 127 -24.03 21.35 42.01
N ALA A 128 -23.07 22.28 42.03
CA ALA A 128 -22.33 22.69 40.85
C ALA A 128 -21.38 21.63 40.30
N ILE A 129 -20.86 20.74 41.15
CA ILE A 129 -19.81 19.78 40.78
C ILE A 129 -20.22 18.32 40.91
N ALA A 130 -21.44 18.04 41.38
CA ALA A 130 -21.89 16.68 41.69
C ALA A 130 -21.72 15.71 40.51
N ASP A 131 -22.01 16.17 39.29
CA ASP A 131 -21.92 15.36 38.08
C ASP A 131 -20.48 15.15 37.58
N GLN A 132 -19.53 15.98 38.00
CA GLN A 132 -18.12 15.91 37.57
C GLN A 132 -17.18 15.38 38.68
N PHE A 133 -17.70 15.22 39.90
CA PHE A 133 -16.97 14.64 41.01
C PHE A 133 -16.99 13.11 40.91
N ASP A 134 -15.84 12.47 41.15
CA ASP A 134 -15.73 11.01 41.11
C ASP A 134 -15.63 10.46 42.54
N PRO A 135 -16.75 10.02 43.15
CA PRO A 135 -16.75 9.53 44.53
C PRO A 135 -15.96 8.23 44.70
N VAL A 136 -15.84 7.41 43.65
CA VAL A 136 -15.11 6.16 43.68
C VAL A 136 -13.61 6.42 43.70
N TYR A 137 -13.13 7.26 42.77
CA TYR A 137 -11.74 7.73 42.75
C TYR A 137 -11.37 8.39 44.08
N TYR A 138 -12.21 9.30 44.56
CA TYR A 138 -11.93 10.08 45.76
C TYR A 138 -11.80 9.18 47.00
N ALA A 139 -12.74 8.25 47.20
CA ALA A 139 -12.71 7.31 48.33
C ALA A 139 -11.54 6.33 48.24
N ALA A 140 -11.18 5.89 47.02
CA ALA A 140 -10.04 5.00 46.80
C ALA A 140 -8.70 5.69 47.09
N MET A 141 -8.56 6.95 46.66
CA MET A 141 -7.35 7.75 46.81
C MET A 141 -7.14 8.24 48.26
N TYR A 142 -8.24 8.56 48.95
CA TYR A 142 -8.23 9.19 50.28
C TYR A 142 -8.90 8.31 51.34
N ARG A 143 -8.22 7.22 51.72
CA ARG A 143 -8.76 6.22 52.66
C ARG A 143 -9.06 6.77 54.06
N ASP A 144 -8.42 7.86 54.44
CA ASP A 144 -8.68 8.56 55.70
C ASP A 144 -10.09 9.16 55.74
N VAL A 145 -10.68 9.48 54.58
CA VAL A 145 -12.06 9.98 54.46
C VAL A 145 -13.07 8.86 54.73
N ALA A 146 -12.79 7.63 54.32
CA ALA A 146 -13.66 6.48 54.56
C ALA A 146 -13.87 6.19 56.07
N GLY A 147 -12.92 6.57 56.92
CA GLY A 147 -13.02 6.45 58.39
C GLY A 147 -13.89 7.52 59.06
N THR A 148 -14.25 8.60 58.34
CA THR A 148 -15.03 9.73 58.89
C THR A 148 -16.54 9.52 58.80
N GLY A 149 -17.01 8.60 57.95
CA GLY A 149 -18.44 8.38 57.68
C GLY A 149 -19.10 9.50 56.87
N LEU A 150 -18.34 10.51 56.41
CA LEU A 150 -18.83 11.56 55.53
C LEU A 150 -18.89 11.08 54.08
N ASP A 151 -19.90 11.57 53.36
CA ASP A 151 -19.97 11.41 51.92
C ASP A 151 -18.74 12.04 51.24
N PRO A 152 -18.09 11.37 50.28
CA PRO A 152 -16.88 11.88 49.60
C PRO A 152 -17.05 13.26 48.97
N LEU A 153 -18.21 13.56 48.37
CA LEU A 153 -18.49 14.85 47.75
C LEU A 153 -18.68 15.94 48.82
N ILE A 154 -19.40 15.63 49.90
CA ILE A 154 -19.55 16.54 51.05
C ILE A 154 -18.18 16.84 51.68
N HIS A 155 -17.35 15.81 51.90
CA HIS A 155 -16.00 15.98 52.40
C HIS A 155 -15.18 16.90 51.49
N PHE A 156 -15.26 16.69 50.18
CA PHE A 156 -14.51 17.51 49.24
C PHE A 156 -14.89 18.98 49.29
N VAL A 157 -16.19 19.32 49.26
CA VAL A 157 -16.70 20.70 49.26
C VAL A 157 -16.37 21.46 50.55
N THR A 158 -16.38 20.76 51.70
CA THR A 158 -16.17 21.40 53.01
C THR A 158 -14.69 21.51 53.40
N LEU A 159 -13.91 20.44 53.17
CA LEU A 159 -12.53 20.29 53.65
C LEU A 159 -11.55 19.94 52.54
N GLY A 160 -11.90 18.99 51.68
CA GLY A 160 -10.96 18.35 50.78
C GLY A 160 -10.26 19.28 49.79
N TRP A 161 -10.95 20.28 49.25
CA TRP A 161 -10.30 21.24 48.34
C TRP A 161 -9.31 22.17 49.07
N LYS A 162 -9.55 22.50 50.34
CA LYS A 162 -8.62 23.29 51.18
C LYS A 162 -7.36 22.50 51.52
N GLU A 163 -7.47 21.18 51.53
CA GLU A 163 -6.37 20.22 51.70
C GLU A 163 -5.68 19.87 50.36
N TYR A 164 -6.05 20.56 49.27
CA TYR A 164 -5.53 20.33 47.92
C TYR A 164 -5.81 18.91 47.36
N ARG A 165 -6.85 18.23 47.85
CA ARG A 165 -7.23 16.90 47.36
C ARG A 165 -7.83 16.98 45.96
N LYS A 166 -7.63 15.96 45.14
CA LYS A 166 -8.11 15.90 43.75
C LYS A 166 -9.53 15.32 43.71
N PRO A 167 -10.51 16.01 43.10
CA PRO A 167 -11.89 15.55 43.03
C PRO A 167 -12.13 14.41 42.03
N ASN A 168 -11.22 14.26 41.05
CA ASN A 168 -11.22 13.19 40.05
C ASN A 168 -9.79 13.04 39.48
N SER A 169 -9.60 12.13 38.53
CA SER A 169 -8.30 11.87 37.89
C SER A 169 -7.81 12.99 36.96
N SER A 170 -8.70 13.89 36.54
CA SER A 170 -8.44 14.87 35.46
C SER A 170 -8.21 16.30 35.97
N PHE A 171 -8.60 16.60 37.21
CA PHE A 171 -8.44 17.91 37.84
C PHE A 171 -7.46 17.85 39.02
N ASP A 172 -6.53 18.80 39.08
CA ASP A 172 -5.54 18.92 40.14
C ASP A 172 -5.74 20.25 40.89
N THR A 173 -6.31 20.15 42.09
CA THR A 173 -6.63 21.27 42.96
C THR A 173 -5.42 22.15 43.29
N ARG A 174 -4.24 21.54 43.50
CA ARG A 174 -3.02 22.30 43.80
C ARG A 174 -2.56 23.08 42.57
N TYR A 175 -2.44 22.37 41.45
CA TYR A 175 -2.06 22.98 40.17
C TYR A 175 -2.98 24.15 39.83
N TYR A 176 -4.30 23.97 39.94
CA TYR A 176 -5.25 24.98 39.54
C TYR A 176 -5.13 26.26 40.38
N LEU A 177 -4.90 26.14 41.69
CA LEU A 177 -4.71 27.30 42.56
C LEU A 177 -3.36 28.00 42.31
N GLU A 178 -2.30 27.23 42.05
CA GLU A 178 -0.97 27.77 41.72
C GLU A 178 -0.97 28.51 40.38
N ALA A 179 -1.67 27.97 39.38
CA ALA A 179 -1.81 28.58 38.05
C ALA A 179 -2.78 29.77 38.02
N ASN A 180 -3.67 29.89 39.01
CA ASN A 180 -4.72 30.92 39.08
C ASN A 180 -4.71 31.65 40.43
N PRO A 181 -3.73 32.54 40.68
CA PRO A 181 -3.60 33.26 41.96
C PRO A 181 -4.85 34.06 42.34
N ASP A 182 -5.60 34.56 41.36
CA ASP A 182 -6.86 35.28 41.55
C ASP A 182 -7.91 34.42 42.27
N ILE A 183 -7.97 33.12 41.96
CA ILE A 183 -8.91 32.17 42.58
C ILE A 183 -8.44 31.80 44.00
N ALA A 184 -7.13 31.66 44.18
CA ALA A 184 -6.54 31.38 45.48
C ALA A 184 -6.76 32.55 46.46
N GLU A 185 -6.54 33.80 46.02
CA GLU A 185 -6.77 35.00 46.82
C GLU A 185 -8.24 35.22 47.15
N ALA A 186 -9.15 34.90 46.22
CA ALA A 186 -10.59 34.95 46.45
C ALA A 186 -11.11 33.88 47.42
N GLY A 187 -10.29 32.88 47.76
CA GLY A 187 -10.69 31.74 48.61
C GLY A 187 -11.87 30.96 48.04
N ALA A 188 -12.00 30.92 46.71
CA ALA A 188 -13.08 30.21 46.01
C ALA A 188 -12.70 28.73 45.82
N ASN A 189 -13.71 27.85 45.83
CA ASN A 189 -13.48 26.44 45.54
C ASN A 189 -12.97 26.28 44.09
N PRO A 190 -11.75 25.79 43.86
CA PRO A 190 -11.12 25.79 42.55
C PRO A 190 -11.82 24.86 41.55
N PHE A 191 -12.38 23.74 42.02
CA PHE A 191 -13.08 22.81 41.14
C PHE A 191 -14.45 23.35 40.73
N VAL A 192 -15.16 24.00 41.65
CA VAL A 192 -16.42 24.72 41.33
C VAL A 192 -16.15 25.83 40.33
N HIS A 193 -15.12 26.64 40.55
CA HIS A 193 -14.74 27.69 39.61
C HIS A 193 -14.41 27.10 38.24
N TYR A 194 -13.60 26.04 38.18
CA TYR A 194 -13.22 25.41 36.92
C TYR A 194 -14.44 24.86 36.16
N VAL A 195 -15.37 24.20 36.84
CA VAL A 195 -16.61 23.68 36.24
C VAL A 195 -17.52 24.80 35.73
N ARG A 196 -17.69 25.88 36.50
CA ARG A 196 -18.58 26.99 36.14
C ARG A 196 -18.00 27.95 35.09
N HIS A 197 -16.70 28.23 35.19
CA HIS A 197 -16.06 29.34 34.48
C HIS A 197 -14.72 28.92 33.86
N GLY A 198 -13.85 28.25 34.62
CA GLY A 198 -12.46 28.02 34.20
C GLY A 198 -12.33 27.29 32.87
N ARG A 199 -13.18 26.30 32.59
CA ARG A 199 -13.21 25.62 31.26
C ARG A 199 -13.54 26.58 30.12
N ALA A 200 -14.55 27.41 30.29
CA ALA A 200 -14.97 28.39 29.27
C ALA A 200 -13.94 29.52 29.10
N GLU A 201 -13.20 29.82 30.15
CA GLU A 201 -12.08 30.78 30.14
C GLU A 201 -10.79 30.19 29.56
N GLY A 202 -10.74 28.89 29.24
CA GLY A 202 -9.54 28.22 28.73
C GLY A 202 -8.47 27.94 29.79
N ARG A 203 -8.82 27.95 31.08
CA ARG A 203 -7.90 27.62 32.18
C ARG A 203 -7.78 26.11 32.32
N ALA A 204 -6.55 25.58 32.29
CA ALA A 204 -6.29 24.16 32.49
C ALA A 204 -6.59 23.73 33.94
N GLY A 205 -7.30 22.61 34.11
CA GLY A 205 -7.56 21.94 35.37
C GLY A 205 -6.38 21.14 35.93
N SER A 206 -5.41 20.82 35.08
CA SER A 206 -4.19 20.07 35.46
C SER A 206 -3.03 20.39 34.52
N ALA A 207 -1.80 20.07 34.94
CA ALA A 207 -0.62 20.18 34.08
C ALA A 207 -0.75 19.33 32.80
N LYS A 208 -1.41 18.16 32.88
CA LYS A 208 -1.67 17.31 31.72
C LYS A 208 -2.63 17.99 30.74
N GLU A 209 -3.69 18.61 31.23
CA GLU A 209 -4.62 19.38 30.40
C GLU A 209 -3.94 20.58 29.76
N GLN A 210 -3.03 21.26 30.48
CA GLN A 210 -2.27 22.38 29.93
C GLN A 210 -1.43 21.96 28.71
N VAL A 211 -0.71 20.84 28.79
CA VAL A 211 0.05 20.32 27.64
C VAL A 211 -0.87 20.10 26.43
N LEU A 212 -2.05 19.53 26.64
CA LEU A 212 -3.01 19.28 25.56
C LEU A 212 -3.57 20.57 24.97
N LEU A 213 -3.82 21.60 25.80
CA LEU A 213 -4.21 22.94 25.33
C LEU A 213 -3.08 23.60 24.52
N ASP A 214 -1.82 23.45 24.95
CA ASP A 214 -0.66 23.98 24.24
C ASP A 214 -0.46 23.28 22.90
N GLU A 215 -0.65 21.94 22.84
CA GLU A 215 -0.66 21.19 21.58
C GLU A 215 -1.78 21.66 20.66
N ALA A 216 -3.00 21.80 21.18
CA ALA A 216 -4.14 22.27 20.41
C ALA A 216 -3.91 23.68 19.86
N ALA A 217 -3.36 24.59 20.68
CA ALA A 217 -3.00 25.94 20.24
C ALA A 217 -1.92 25.92 19.16
N ALA A 218 -0.95 25.01 19.25
CA ALA A 218 0.13 24.89 18.26
C ALA A 218 -0.35 24.37 16.90
N ILE A 219 -1.28 23.40 16.88
CA ILE A 219 -1.79 22.84 15.61
C ILE A 219 -2.92 23.65 15.00
N ARG A 220 -3.69 24.41 15.81
CA ARG A 220 -4.90 25.12 15.37
C ARG A 220 -4.73 25.97 14.10
N PRO A 221 -3.63 26.71 13.89
CA PRO A 221 -3.44 27.51 12.67
C PRO A 221 -3.37 26.69 11.38
N GLU A 222 -2.95 25.43 11.49
CA GLU A 222 -2.73 24.51 10.36
C GLU A 222 -3.84 23.46 10.28
N PHE A 223 -4.80 23.45 11.20
CA PHE A 223 -5.87 22.45 11.29
C PHE A 223 -7.07 22.84 10.42
N ASP A 224 -7.52 21.94 9.55
CA ASP A 224 -8.67 22.19 8.67
C ASP A 224 -9.97 21.76 9.37
N ILE A 225 -10.58 22.70 10.09
CA ILE A 225 -11.82 22.48 10.84
C ILE A 225 -12.97 22.02 9.92
N PRO A 226 -13.27 22.70 8.79
CA PRO A 226 -14.30 22.24 7.85
C PRO A 226 -14.08 20.80 7.35
N TYR A 227 -12.86 20.46 6.93
CA TYR A 227 -12.52 19.11 6.50
C TYR A 227 -12.73 18.09 7.62
N TYR A 228 -12.20 18.37 8.81
CA TYR A 228 -12.27 17.45 9.94
C TYR A 228 -13.72 17.15 10.35
N LEU A 229 -14.58 18.18 10.43
CA LEU A 229 -15.99 18.00 10.78
C LEU A 229 -16.81 17.35 9.66
N ALA A 230 -16.39 17.49 8.39
CA ALA A 230 -17.01 16.79 7.27
C ALA A 230 -16.69 15.29 7.31
N ALA A 231 -15.43 14.94 7.55
CA ALA A 231 -14.94 13.56 7.65
C ALA A 231 -15.39 12.84 8.93
N ASN A 232 -15.71 13.58 10.00
CA ASN A 232 -16.06 13.04 11.31
C ASN A 232 -17.45 13.52 11.79
N PRO A 233 -18.55 12.91 11.28
CA PRO A 233 -19.91 13.28 11.65
C PRO A 233 -20.21 13.19 13.16
N ASP A 234 -19.61 12.21 13.84
CA ASP A 234 -19.73 11.99 15.27
C ASP A 234 -19.21 13.18 16.10
N VAL A 235 -18.07 13.75 15.71
CA VAL A 235 -17.49 14.94 16.36
C VAL A 235 -18.37 16.16 16.13
N ARG A 236 -18.89 16.30 14.91
CA ARG A 236 -19.80 17.38 14.52
C ARG A 236 -21.11 17.32 15.30
N GLU A 237 -21.69 16.14 15.43
CA GLU A 237 -22.94 15.92 16.17
C GLU A 237 -22.76 16.11 17.68
N ALA A 238 -21.61 15.72 18.23
CA ALA A 238 -21.26 15.95 19.62
C ALA A 238 -21.04 17.43 19.98
N GLY A 239 -20.80 18.30 18.98
CA GLY A 239 -20.62 19.74 19.19
C GLY A 239 -19.37 20.12 19.99
N VAL A 240 -18.38 19.23 20.05
CA VAL A 240 -17.10 19.45 20.75
C VAL A 240 -16.11 20.24 19.86
N ASP A 241 -15.14 20.92 20.48
CA ASP A 241 -14.09 21.60 19.69
C ASP A 241 -13.24 20.55 18.94
N PRO A 242 -13.16 20.63 17.60
CA PRO A 242 -12.54 19.57 16.78
C PRO A 242 -11.03 19.47 16.97
N VAL A 243 -10.35 20.57 17.31
CA VAL A 243 -8.90 20.58 17.55
C VAL A 243 -8.59 19.90 18.89
N HIS A 244 -9.36 20.21 19.94
CA HIS A 244 -9.27 19.51 21.21
C HIS A 244 -9.61 18.02 21.06
N HIS A 245 -10.68 17.70 20.33
CA HIS A 245 -11.02 16.31 20.02
C HIS A 245 -9.84 15.59 19.35
N TYR A 246 -9.22 16.22 18.35
CA TYR A 246 -8.10 15.61 17.64
C TYR A 246 -6.91 15.31 18.56
N VAL A 247 -6.48 16.28 19.37
CA VAL A 247 -5.35 16.12 20.31
C VAL A 247 -5.62 15.04 21.36
N LEU A 248 -6.85 15.00 21.88
CA LEU A 248 -7.26 14.03 22.90
C LEU A 248 -7.44 12.63 22.33
N HIS A 249 -8.11 12.51 21.20
CA HIS A 249 -8.62 11.26 20.64
C HIS A 249 -8.26 11.08 19.18
N GLY A 250 -8.54 12.08 18.34
CA GLY A 250 -8.59 11.89 16.90
C GLY A 250 -7.33 11.34 16.26
N TRP A 251 -6.13 11.79 16.64
CA TRP A 251 -4.90 11.25 16.04
C TRP A 251 -4.60 9.80 16.49
N LYS A 252 -5.05 9.42 17.69
CA LYS A 252 -4.93 8.04 18.21
C LYS A 252 -5.95 7.10 17.56
N GLU A 253 -7.06 7.68 17.10
CA GLU A 253 -8.08 7.06 16.27
C GLU A 253 -7.77 7.22 14.78
N GLU A 254 -6.54 7.59 14.43
CA GLU A 254 -6.04 7.65 13.06
C GLU A 254 -6.78 8.65 12.14
N ARG A 255 -7.57 9.56 12.71
CA ARG A 255 -8.30 10.59 11.96
C ARG A 255 -7.33 11.59 11.35
N ASN A 256 -7.67 12.16 10.20
CA ASN A 256 -6.80 13.11 9.50
C ASN A 256 -7.20 14.55 9.81
N PRO A 257 -6.28 15.42 10.26
CA PRO A 257 -6.57 16.80 10.64
C PRO A 257 -6.72 17.75 9.43
N THR A 258 -6.19 17.35 8.28
CA THR A 258 -6.17 18.12 7.03
C THR A 258 -6.23 17.16 5.83
N PRO A 259 -6.60 17.62 4.62
CA PRO A 259 -6.61 16.79 3.41
C PRO A 259 -5.22 16.38 2.89
N ASP A 260 -4.15 16.98 3.41
CA ASP A 260 -2.76 16.73 3.01
C ASP A 260 -1.93 16.00 4.08
N PHE A 261 -2.54 15.59 5.19
CA PHE A 261 -1.84 14.88 6.27
C PHE A 261 -2.56 13.60 6.69
N ASN A 262 -1.89 12.46 6.55
CA ASN A 262 -2.41 11.16 6.93
C ASN A 262 -1.80 10.73 8.28
N SER A 263 -2.58 10.81 9.37
CA SER A 263 -2.10 10.52 10.74
C SER A 263 -1.55 9.10 10.87
N ALA A 264 -2.29 8.11 10.36
CA ALA A 264 -1.88 6.71 10.43
C ALA A 264 -0.64 6.45 9.58
N ALA A 265 -0.62 6.93 8.34
CA ALA A 265 0.52 6.74 7.46
C ALA A 265 1.76 7.44 8.02
N TYR A 266 1.62 8.63 8.58
CA TYR A 266 2.75 9.35 9.15
C TYR A 266 3.37 8.60 10.33
N LEU A 267 2.56 8.04 11.24
CA LEU A 267 3.07 7.21 12.33
C LEU A 267 3.76 5.94 11.79
N LEU A 268 3.14 5.26 10.83
CA LEU A 268 3.68 4.03 10.27
C LEU A 268 4.99 4.24 9.48
N LEU A 269 5.13 5.38 8.82
CA LEU A 269 6.32 5.74 8.04
C LEU A 269 7.43 6.35 8.89
N ASN A 270 7.12 6.84 10.09
CA ASN A 270 8.07 7.50 10.99
C ASN A 270 8.06 6.79 12.37
N GLU A 271 8.70 5.63 12.44
CA GLU A 271 8.69 4.76 13.63
C GLU A 271 9.20 5.46 14.90
N ASP A 272 10.12 6.40 14.76
CA ASP A 272 10.61 7.21 15.89
C ASP A 272 9.51 8.07 16.50
N VAL A 273 8.64 8.63 15.66
CA VAL A 273 7.48 9.42 16.08
C VAL A 273 6.44 8.52 16.73
N GLU A 274 6.11 7.38 16.12
CA GLU A 274 5.22 6.36 16.68
C GLU A 274 5.67 5.91 18.08
N ARG A 275 6.95 5.50 18.21
CA ARG A 275 7.52 5.05 19.50
C ARG A 275 7.56 6.14 20.55
N SER A 276 7.68 7.41 20.16
CA SER A 276 7.67 8.53 21.11
C SER A 276 6.29 8.84 21.68
N GLY A 277 5.22 8.33 21.06
CA GLY A 277 3.84 8.66 21.43
C GLY A 277 3.47 10.13 21.20
N MET A 278 4.25 10.86 20.39
CA MET A 278 4.00 12.26 20.07
C MET A 278 2.84 12.37 19.08
N ASN A 279 2.06 13.45 19.23
CA ASN A 279 1.04 13.82 18.24
C ASN A 279 1.69 13.97 16.84
N PRO A 280 1.29 13.15 15.84
CA PRO A 280 1.98 13.08 14.56
C PRO A 280 1.88 14.39 13.77
N PHE A 281 0.73 15.06 13.83
CA PHE A 281 0.53 16.33 13.15
C PHE A 281 1.35 17.45 13.79
N LEU A 282 1.45 17.46 15.11
CA LEU A 282 2.31 18.40 15.83
C LEU A 282 3.80 18.21 15.47
N HIS A 283 4.26 16.96 15.38
CA HIS A 283 5.61 16.65 14.93
C HIS A 283 5.85 17.14 13.50
N TYR A 284 4.90 16.85 12.61
CA TYR A 284 4.97 17.25 11.20
C TYR A 284 5.11 18.76 11.02
N ILE A 285 4.29 19.57 11.70
CA ILE A 285 4.35 21.03 11.57
C ILE A 285 5.62 21.64 12.18
N ARG A 286 6.15 21.06 13.26
CA ARG A 286 7.32 21.62 13.99
C ARG A 286 8.65 21.32 13.30
N GLY A 287 8.79 20.13 12.72
CA GLY A 287 10.06 19.67 12.14
C GLY A 287 9.87 18.81 10.90
N GLY A 288 8.88 17.91 10.90
CA GLY A 288 8.70 16.91 9.85
C GLY A 288 8.59 17.48 8.42
N ARG A 289 7.88 18.61 8.23
CA ARG A 289 7.80 19.32 6.94
C ARG A 289 9.18 19.76 6.44
N ARG A 290 10.01 20.31 7.32
CA ARG A 290 11.36 20.80 6.99
C ARG A 290 12.32 19.65 6.72
N GLU A 291 12.18 18.58 7.50
CA GLU A 291 12.93 17.32 7.35
C GLU A 291 12.49 16.51 6.13
N LYS A 292 11.42 16.93 5.42
CA LYS A 292 10.80 16.18 4.32
C LYS A 292 10.42 14.76 4.73
N ARG A 293 9.97 14.57 5.98
CA ARG A 293 9.56 13.27 6.50
C ARG A 293 8.45 12.68 5.62
N PRO A 294 8.48 11.36 5.38
CA PRO A 294 7.51 10.69 4.53
C PRO A 294 6.09 10.82 5.13
N ASN A 295 5.15 11.18 4.27
CA ASN A 295 3.72 11.29 4.54
C ASN A 295 3.00 10.75 3.29
N ALA A 296 2.01 9.88 3.47
CA ALA A 296 1.28 9.29 2.35
C ALA A 296 0.02 10.07 2.02
N ASP A 297 -0.47 9.91 0.79
CA ASP A 297 -1.78 10.43 0.40
C ASP A 297 -2.87 9.80 1.29
N ILE A 298 -3.93 10.55 1.55
CA ILE A 298 -5.04 10.11 2.41
C ILE A 298 -5.73 8.87 1.86
N ASP A 299 -5.74 8.70 0.54
CA ASP A 299 -6.35 7.56 -0.13
C ASP A 299 -5.46 6.30 -0.12
N THR A 300 -4.23 6.38 0.41
CA THR A 300 -3.35 5.22 0.50
C THR A 300 -3.92 4.23 1.53
N PRO A 301 -4.29 2.99 1.13
CA PRO A 301 -4.86 2.04 2.07
C PRO A 301 -3.87 1.71 3.18
N GLN A 302 -4.32 1.78 4.44
CA GLN A 302 -3.49 1.38 5.59
C GLN A 302 -3.00 -0.06 5.48
N SER A 303 -3.79 -0.96 4.89
CA SER A 303 -3.37 -2.35 4.63
C SER A 303 -2.16 -2.41 3.71
N ALA A 304 -2.11 -1.58 2.66
CA ALA A 304 -0.96 -1.51 1.76
C ALA A 304 0.28 -0.94 2.48
N LEU A 305 0.09 0.06 3.34
CA LEU A 305 1.16 0.65 4.14
C LEU A 305 1.70 -0.35 5.19
N LEU A 306 0.82 -1.07 5.90
CA LEU A 306 1.19 -2.08 6.91
C LEU A 306 1.89 -3.29 6.26
N GLY A 307 1.33 -3.79 5.16
CA GLY A 307 1.97 -4.82 4.33
C GLY A 307 3.37 -4.39 3.90
N SER A 308 3.49 -3.15 3.39
CA SER A 308 4.80 -2.57 3.07
C SER A 308 5.72 -2.55 4.29
N ARG A 309 5.29 -2.09 5.48
CA ARG A 309 6.14 -2.06 6.70
C ARG A 309 6.74 -3.44 7.02
N ILE A 310 5.92 -4.49 7.00
CA ILE A 310 6.39 -5.86 7.26
C ILE A 310 7.37 -6.31 6.18
N ILE A 311 7.04 -6.06 4.91
CA ILE A 311 7.91 -6.39 3.78
C ILE A 311 9.25 -5.64 3.89
N ARG A 312 9.26 -4.37 4.31
CA ARG A 312 10.49 -3.58 4.51
C ARG A 312 11.41 -4.25 5.52
N GLN A 313 10.87 -4.60 6.68
CA GLN A 313 11.65 -5.27 7.73
C GLN A 313 12.17 -6.63 7.26
N LEU A 314 11.35 -7.40 6.54
CA LEU A 314 11.77 -8.66 5.95
C LEU A 314 12.92 -8.43 4.96
N GLN A 315 12.75 -7.54 4.00
CA GLN A 315 13.77 -7.19 3.02
C GLN A 315 15.06 -6.69 3.68
N ASP A 316 14.99 -5.92 4.78
CA ASP A 316 16.19 -5.45 5.49
C ASP A 316 16.95 -6.58 6.18
N ALA A 317 16.23 -7.59 6.67
CA ALA A 317 16.81 -8.79 7.26
C ALA A 317 17.32 -9.78 6.20
N THR A 318 16.71 -9.81 5.02
CA THR A 318 16.99 -10.79 3.96
C THR A 318 17.67 -10.21 2.72
N PHE A 319 18.15 -8.96 2.78
CA PHE A 319 18.80 -8.32 1.62
C PHE A 319 20.00 -9.16 1.16
N PRO A 320 20.11 -9.53 -0.13
CA PRO A 320 21.08 -10.53 -0.54
C PRO A 320 22.52 -10.03 -0.43
N ALA A 321 23.35 -10.73 0.34
CA ALA A 321 24.74 -10.34 0.58
C ALA A 321 25.59 -10.21 -0.71
N HIS A 322 25.28 -10.99 -1.75
CA HIS A 322 25.99 -10.88 -3.03
C HIS A 322 25.64 -9.59 -3.81
N ILE A 323 24.44 -9.05 -3.62
CA ILE A 323 24.03 -7.75 -4.15
C ILE A 323 24.69 -6.63 -3.34
N GLU A 324 24.62 -6.70 -2.01
CA GLU A 324 25.21 -5.70 -1.09
C GLU A 324 26.72 -5.51 -1.32
N ASN A 325 27.43 -6.61 -1.62
CA ASN A 325 28.87 -6.62 -1.85
C ASN A 325 29.28 -6.52 -3.34
N ALA A 326 28.34 -6.30 -4.25
CA ALA A 326 28.63 -6.25 -5.67
C ALA A 326 29.55 -5.06 -6.02
N LYS A 327 30.49 -5.29 -6.95
CA LYS A 327 31.29 -4.20 -7.57
C LYS A 327 30.59 -3.57 -8.78
N ALA A 328 29.75 -4.35 -9.45
CA ALA A 328 28.97 -3.91 -10.60
C ALA A 328 27.52 -4.37 -10.41
N LEU A 329 26.59 -3.42 -10.35
CA LEU A 329 25.18 -3.66 -10.09
C LEU A 329 24.33 -3.10 -11.23
N CYS A 330 23.40 -3.91 -11.72
CA CYS A 330 22.40 -3.53 -12.70
C CYS A 330 21.01 -3.60 -12.05
N VAL A 331 20.31 -2.46 -12.06
CA VAL A 331 19.01 -2.28 -11.42
C VAL A 331 17.95 -2.09 -12.49
N PHE A 332 16.92 -2.94 -12.48
CA PHE A 332 15.72 -2.73 -13.27
C PHE A 332 14.63 -2.14 -12.37
N LEU A 333 14.14 -0.95 -12.71
CA LEU A 333 13.08 -0.30 -11.93
C LEU A 333 11.70 -0.84 -12.30
N VAL A 334 10.91 -1.18 -11.29
CA VAL A 334 9.53 -1.63 -11.40
C VAL A 334 8.60 -0.75 -10.56
N PRO A 335 7.28 -0.74 -10.81
CA PRO A 335 6.34 -0.09 -9.90
C PRO A 335 6.50 -0.59 -8.47
N GLU A 336 6.02 0.20 -7.52
CA GLU A 336 5.93 -0.12 -6.08
C GLU A 336 4.70 -0.96 -5.71
N HIS A 337 3.97 -1.46 -6.71
CA HIS A 337 2.74 -2.25 -6.59
C HIS A 337 2.67 -3.31 -7.70
N THR A 338 1.84 -4.33 -7.53
CA THR A 338 1.75 -5.47 -8.46
C THR A 338 0.67 -5.31 -9.55
N GLY A 339 0.67 -4.15 -10.23
CA GLY A 339 -0.23 -3.89 -11.35
C GLY A 339 0.14 -4.70 -12.59
N MET A 340 -0.84 -5.23 -13.33
CA MET A 340 -0.56 -5.89 -14.61
C MET A 340 -0.42 -4.84 -15.73
N GLY A 341 0.73 -4.82 -16.40
CA GLY A 341 0.92 -4.14 -17.68
C GLY A 341 1.97 -4.88 -18.54
N GLY A 342 1.83 -4.83 -19.88
CA GLY A 342 2.78 -5.48 -20.79
C GLY A 342 4.23 -5.00 -20.59
N GLY A 343 4.42 -3.70 -20.32
CA GLY A 343 5.72 -3.14 -19.96
C GLY A 343 6.30 -3.70 -18.65
N VAL A 344 5.47 -3.96 -17.64
CA VAL A 344 5.92 -4.58 -16.37
C VAL A 344 6.39 -6.01 -16.61
N LEU A 345 5.60 -6.81 -17.34
CA LEU A 345 6.00 -8.17 -17.73
C LEU A 345 7.31 -8.18 -18.53
N SER A 346 7.47 -7.22 -19.46
CA SER A 346 8.70 -7.04 -20.25
C SER A 346 9.91 -6.79 -19.37
N LEU A 347 9.82 -5.90 -18.36
CA LEU A 347 10.94 -5.61 -17.44
C LEU A 347 11.41 -6.84 -16.66
N PHE A 348 10.48 -7.63 -16.12
CA PHE A 348 10.82 -8.89 -15.45
C PHE A 348 11.49 -9.88 -16.42
N THR A 349 10.99 -9.96 -17.65
CA THR A 349 11.56 -10.84 -18.68
C THR A 349 12.98 -10.41 -19.06
N ILE A 350 13.22 -9.11 -19.24
CA ILE A 350 14.54 -8.54 -19.54
C ILE A 350 15.49 -8.80 -18.36
N ALA A 351 15.06 -8.51 -17.13
CA ALA A 351 15.87 -8.72 -15.93
C ALA A 351 16.25 -10.19 -15.73
N GLY A 352 15.30 -11.12 -15.91
CA GLY A 352 15.57 -12.56 -15.84
C GLY A 352 16.53 -13.03 -16.93
N ALA A 353 16.41 -12.51 -18.15
CA ALA A 353 17.35 -12.80 -19.24
C ALA A 353 18.75 -12.22 -18.97
N ALA A 354 18.84 -10.99 -18.47
CA ALA A 354 20.09 -10.36 -18.07
C ALA A 354 20.77 -11.13 -16.93
N GLY A 355 20.01 -11.55 -15.91
CA GLY A 355 20.52 -12.36 -14.81
C GLY A 355 21.17 -13.67 -15.28
N ARG A 356 20.54 -14.36 -16.25
CA ARG A 356 21.12 -15.56 -16.88
C ARG A 356 22.39 -15.28 -17.67
N LEU A 357 22.55 -14.06 -18.18
CA LEU A 357 23.73 -13.60 -18.91
C LEU A 357 24.82 -13.02 -18.00
N ARG A 358 24.67 -13.04 -16.66
CA ARG A 358 25.62 -12.45 -15.69
C ARG A 358 27.09 -12.74 -15.98
N ARG A 359 27.43 -13.97 -16.37
CA ARG A 359 28.84 -14.35 -16.68
C ARG A 359 29.43 -13.60 -17.89
N SER A 360 28.59 -13.07 -18.78
CA SER A 360 29.01 -12.35 -19.99
C SER A 360 29.29 -10.87 -19.77
N HIS A 361 28.58 -10.21 -18.84
CA HIS A 361 28.67 -8.77 -18.60
C HIS A 361 29.18 -8.40 -17.18
N GLY A 362 29.10 -9.33 -16.23
CA GLY A 362 29.69 -9.19 -14.89
C GLY A 362 28.90 -8.30 -13.92
N TYR A 363 27.67 -7.91 -14.26
CA TYR A 363 26.76 -7.21 -13.34
C TYR A 363 25.96 -8.22 -12.52
N GLU A 364 25.82 -8.00 -11.22
CA GLU A 364 24.67 -8.53 -10.51
C GLU A 364 23.41 -7.83 -11.02
N VAL A 365 22.31 -8.57 -11.18
CA VAL A 365 21.04 -8.02 -11.68
C VAL A 365 20.01 -8.09 -10.56
N VAL A 366 19.32 -6.98 -10.31
CA VAL A 366 18.31 -6.86 -9.26
C VAL A 366 17.13 -6.03 -9.76
N LEU A 367 15.91 -6.44 -9.38
CA LEU A 367 14.72 -5.60 -9.55
C LEU A 367 14.53 -4.76 -8.31
N MET A 368 14.28 -3.47 -8.51
CA MET A 368 13.96 -2.56 -7.42
C MET A 368 12.70 -1.77 -7.74
N THR A 369 11.85 -1.56 -6.74
CA THR A 369 10.74 -0.63 -6.88
C THR A 369 11.27 0.76 -7.18
N ARG A 370 10.54 1.57 -7.94
CA ARG A 370 10.91 2.97 -8.18
C ARG A 370 11.07 3.71 -6.84
N PRO A 371 11.97 4.71 -6.76
CA PRO A 371 11.99 5.59 -5.61
C PRO A 371 10.61 6.19 -5.39
N ASN A 372 10.14 6.16 -4.16
CA ASN A 372 8.86 6.72 -3.77
C ASN A 372 8.93 7.16 -2.31
N ARG A 373 8.28 8.29 -1.98
CA ARG A 373 8.36 8.89 -0.64
C ARG A 373 7.84 8.00 0.47
N SER A 374 6.88 7.13 0.18
CA SER A 374 6.28 6.23 1.16
C SER A 374 7.08 4.94 1.33
N ASP A 375 8.18 4.77 0.58
CA ASP A 375 9.02 3.58 0.55
C ASP A 375 8.21 2.28 0.38
N LEU A 376 7.13 2.37 -0.40
CA LEU A 376 6.25 1.26 -0.77
C LEU A 376 7.02 0.22 -1.57
N THR A 377 6.70 -1.04 -1.30
CA THR A 377 7.36 -2.18 -1.93
C THR A 377 6.55 -3.47 -1.82
N PHE A 378 7.00 -4.48 -2.56
CA PHE A 378 6.55 -5.87 -2.50
C PHE A 378 7.76 -6.79 -2.71
N THR A 379 7.66 -8.07 -2.32
CA THR A 379 8.76 -9.04 -2.46
C THR A 379 8.76 -9.73 -3.81
N ARG A 380 7.59 -10.07 -4.35
CA ARG A 380 7.42 -10.76 -5.62
C ARG A 380 6.14 -10.33 -6.33
N HIS A 381 6.15 -10.32 -7.67
CA HIS A 381 4.96 -9.97 -8.43
C HIS A 381 3.94 -11.12 -8.40
N ASP A 382 2.66 -10.83 -8.19
CA ASP A 382 1.62 -11.85 -8.00
C ASP A 382 0.72 -12.07 -9.24
N LYS A 383 0.80 -11.20 -10.25
CA LYS A 383 -0.05 -11.31 -11.47
C LYS A 383 0.51 -12.19 -12.58
N PHE A 384 1.74 -12.70 -12.48
CA PHE A 384 2.34 -13.59 -13.48
C PHE A 384 3.48 -14.41 -12.88
N ARG A 385 3.83 -15.54 -13.50
CA ARG A 385 4.95 -16.39 -13.05
C ARG A 385 6.28 -15.66 -13.19
N ASN A 386 6.97 -15.50 -12.06
CA ASN A 386 8.28 -14.88 -11.99
C ASN A 386 9.09 -15.51 -10.83
N SER A 387 10.40 -15.41 -10.93
CA SER A 387 11.34 -15.94 -9.94
C SER A 387 12.16 -14.85 -9.25
N GLU A 388 12.01 -13.62 -9.73
CA GLU A 388 12.81 -12.48 -9.36
C GLU A 388 12.25 -11.84 -8.09
N ASP A 389 13.12 -11.65 -7.10
CA ASP A 389 12.78 -10.89 -5.91
C ASP A 389 12.91 -9.39 -6.20
N VAL A 390 11.97 -8.61 -5.68
CA VAL A 390 11.93 -7.15 -5.79
C VAL A 390 12.33 -6.54 -4.45
N PHE A 391 13.19 -5.53 -4.52
CA PHE A 391 13.70 -4.80 -3.35
C PHE A 391 13.35 -3.32 -3.43
N ARG A 392 13.49 -2.59 -2.32
CA ARG A 392 13.34 -1.14 -2.35
C ARG A 392 14.55 -0.47 -2.96
N PHE A 393 14.32 0.60 -3.71
CA PHE A 393 15.40 1.45 -4.22
C PHE A 393 16.29 2.02 -3.10
N SER A 394 15.72 2.33 -1.95
CA SER A 394 16.44 2.85 -0.77
C SER A 394 17.53 1.91 -0.26
N GLN A 395 17.41 0.60 -0.51
CA GLN A 395 18.43 -0.39 -0.14
C GLN A 395 19.71 -0.28 -0.98
N LEU A 396 19.75 0.53 -2.04
CA LEU A 396 21.01 0.89 -2.72
C LEU A 396 22.03 1.52 -1.76
N LEU A 397 21.57 2.23 -0.72
CA LEU A 397 22.46 2.81 0.30
C LEU A 397 23.25 1.74 1.08
N ARG A 398 22.85 0.47 1.01
CA ARG A 398 23.62 -0.65 1.59
C ARG A 398 24.77 -1.11 0.68
N CYS A 399 24.66 -0.85 -0.62
CA CYS A 399 25.55 -1.38 -1.65
C CYS A 399 26.84 -0.54 -1.83
N GLN A 400 27.54 -0.23 -0.72
CA GLN A 400 28.66 0.71 -0.70
C GLN A 400 29.83 0.31 -1.63
N SER A 401 30.00 -0.98 -1.89
CA SER A 401 31.06 -1.52 -2.74
C SER A 401 30.84 -1.28 -4.25
N VAL A 402 29.64 -0.87 -4.67
CA VAL A 402 29.31 -0.71 -6.09
C VAL A 402 30.12 0.42 -6.70
N GLU A 403 30.94 0.10 -7.70
CA GLU A 403 31.70 1.09 -8.48
C GLU A 403 30.97 1.43 -9.78
N ARG A 404 30.38 0.41 -10.41
CA ARG A 404 29.62 0.52 -11.67
C ARG A 404 28.14 0.25 -11.41
N LEU A 405 27.30 1.27 -11.55
CA LEU A 405 25.86 1.17 -11.42
C LEU A 405 25.19 1.38 -12.77
N TYR A 406 24.33 0.46 -13.19
CA TYR A 406 23.56 0.57 -14.41
C TYR A 406 22.06 0.49 -14.11
N ILE A 407 21.32 1.56 -14.34
CA ILE A 407 19.88 1.64 -14.05
C ILE A 407 19.09 1.57 -15.34
N HIS A 408 18.19 0.59 -15.45
CA HIS A 408 17.16 0.51 -16.47
C HIS A 408 15.85 1.05 -15.88
N MET A 409 15.36 2.15 -16.42
CA MET A 409 14.14 2.79 -15.95
C MET A 409 13.09 2.87 -17.06
N PRO A 410 11.83 2.52 -16.80
CA PRO A 410 10.73 2.76 -17.75
C PRO A 410 10.54 4.25 -18.03
N GLU A 411 10.13 4.58 -19.26
CA GLU A 411 10.00 5.96 -19.74
C GLU A 411 9.06 6.82 -18.89
N TYR A 412 7.94 6.25 -18.44
CA TYR A 412 6.95 6.97 -17.65
C TYR A 412 7.44 7.32 -16.23
N MET A 413 8.54 6.71 -15.77
CA MET A 413 9.13 6.99 -14.46
C MET A 413 10.11 8.16 -14.49
N VAL A 414 10.51 8.63 -15.68
CA VAL A 414 11.52 9.67 -15.83
C VAL A 414 11.04 11.00 -15.26
N SER A 415 9.83 11.44 -15.64
CA SER A 415 9.16 12.66 -15.15
C SER A 415 8.76 12.53 -13.68
N GLY A 416 9.73 12.67 -12.79
CA GLY A 416 9.53 12.57 -11.34
C GLY A 416 10.56 11.70 -10.63
N PHE A 417 11.43 10.99 -11.35
CA PHE A 417 12.48 10.19 -10.73
C PHE A 417 13.28 11.01 -9.70
N MET A 418 13.82 12.16 -10.12
CA MET A 418 14.65 13.00 -9.25
C MET A 418 13.89 13.70 -8.12
N THR A 419 12.56 13.79 -8.19
CA THR A 419 11.74 14.37 -7.11
C THR A 419 11.38 13.35 -6.02
N GLN A 420 11.50 12.06 -6.35
CA GLN A 420 11.27 10.94 -5.44
C GLN A 420 12.56 10.41 -4.81
N VAL A 421 13.71 10.63 -5.44
CA VAL A 421 15.04 10.29 -4.89
C VAL A 421 15.37 11.21 -3.72
N THR A 422 15.72 10.64 -2.56
CA THR A 422 16.15 11.38 -1.37
C THR A 422 17.51 12.04 -1.58
N ASP A 423 17.86 13.03 -0.74
CA ASP A 423 19.15 13.71 -0.83
C ASP A 423 20.32 12.72 -0.62
N GLU A 424 20.17 11.76 0.31
CA GLU A 424 21.15 10.68 0.55
C GLU A 424 21.33 9.75 -0.66
N LEU A 425 20.24 9.33 -1.30
CA LEU A 425 20.31 8.50 -2.50
C LEU A 425 20.92 9.28 -3.67
N ARG A 426 20.62 10.58 -3.79
CA ARG A 426 21.22 11.45 -4.80
C ARG A 426 22.74 11.52 -4.62
N ASP A 427 23.20 11.73 -3.39
CA ASP A 427 24.63 11.73 -3.07
C ASP A 427 25.28 10.36 -3.35
N TYR A 428 24.58 9.27 -3.00
CA TYR A 428 25.04 7.91 -3.31
C TYR A 428 25.21 7.69 -4.82
N LEU A 429 24.21 8.05 -5.63
CA LEU A 429 24.23 7.92 -7.09
C LEU A 429 25.37 8.75 -7.70
N ALA A 430 25.50 10.02 -7.29
CA ALA A 430 26.54 10.92 -7.77
C ALA A 430 27.97 10.51 -7.35
N SER A 431 28.10 9.74 -6.26
CA SER A 431 29.40 9.24 -5.77
C SER A 431 29.90 7.99 -6.51
N ARG A 432 29.09 7.35 -7.36
CA ARG A 432 29.51 6.14 -8.07
C ARG A 432 30.59 6.48 -9.09
N GLN A 433 31.58 5.60 -9.25
CA GLN A 433 32.66 5.79 -10.22
C GLN A 433 32.11 5.81 -11.65
N HIS A 434 31.13 4.95 -11.91
CA HIS A 434 30.40 4.92 -13.16
C HIS A 434 28.91 4.73 -12.92
N LEU A 435 28.09 5.64 -13.44
CA LEU A 435 26.64 5.58 -13.43
C LEU A 435 26.09 5.64 -14.86
N PHE A 436 25.48 4.55 -15.29
CA PHE A 436 24.82 4.46 -16.58
C PHE A 436 23.31 4.40 -16.37
N ILE A 437 22.56 5.06 -17.24
CA ILE A 437 21.09 5.01 -17.22
C ILE A 437 20.58 4.68 -18.62
N ASN A 438 19.73 3.66 -18.72
CA ASN A 438 18.98 3.35 -19.92
C ASN A 438 17.50 3.58 -19.69
N ILE A 439 16.90 4.43 -20.52
CA ILE A 439 15.44 4.57 -20.58
C ILE A 439 14.88 3.41 -21.40
N THR A 440 14.12 2.55 -20.75
CA THR A 440 13.55 1.34 -21.34
C THR A 440 12.20 1.69 -21.97
N ASN A 441 12.25 2.38 -23.11
CA ASN A 441 11.11 2.91 -23.85
C ASN A 441 10.23 1.79 -24.42
N GLN A 442 9.18 1.41 -23.70
CA GLN A 442 8.20 0.41 -24.14
C GLN A 442 7.04 1.04 -24.92
N ASN A 443 6.68 2.29 -24.60
CA ASN A 443 5.69 3.08 -25.33
C ASN A 443 6.21 4.50 -25.59
N ILE A 444 6.47 4.82 -26.87
CA ILE A 444 6.99 6.11 -27.29
C ILE A 444 6.09 7.28 -26.89
N GLN A 445 4.78 7.07 -26.75
CA GLN A 445 3.84 8.11 -26.33
C GLN A 445 3.99 8.49 -24.86
N MET A 446 4.58 7.61 -24.05
CA MET A 446 4.84 7.82 -22.63
C MET A 446 6.24 8.41 -22.38
N MET A 447 7.07 8.56 -23.43
CA MET A 447 8.35 9.23 -23.29
C MET A 447 8.15 10.69 -22.85
N PRO A 448 8.93 11.15 -21.86
CA PRO A 448 8.83 12.51 -21.37
C PRO A 448 9.31 13.52 -22.41
N ARG A 449 9.14 14.82 -22.14
CA ARG A 449 9.74 15.84 -23.00
C ARG A 449 11.27 15.79 -22.87
N ARG A 450 11.96 16.21 -23.92
CA ARG A 450 13.43 16.19 -23.98
C ARG A 450 14.06 16.94 -22.80
N GLU A 451 13.49 18.07 -22.40
CA GLU A 451 14.02 18.91 -21.32
C GLU A 451 13.97 18.21 -19.96
N GLU A 452 13.05 17.27 -19.78
CA GLU A 452 12.92 16.49 -18.55
C GLU A 452 14.02 15.41 -18.40
N LEU A 453 14.82 15.19 -19.45
CA LEU A 453 15.96 14.28 -19.42
C LEU A 453 17.24 14.94 -18.87
N GLU A 454 17.29 16.26 -18.77
CA GLU A 454 18.53 17.00 -18.47
C GLU A 454 19.08 16.66 -17.08
N ASP A 455 18.21 16.47 -16.08
CA ASP A 455 18.65 16.04 -14.75
C ASP A 455 19.35 14.68 -14.78
N LEU A 456 18.88 13.75 -15.62
CA LEU A 456 19.51 12.43 -15.80
C LEU A 456 20.81 12.54 -16.59
N ARG A 457 20.90 13.45 -17.57
CA ARG A 457 22.14 13.72 -18.32
C ARG A 457 23.24 14.29 -17.44
N VAL A 458 22.88 15.11 -16.45
CA VAL A 458 23.84 15.65 -15.47
C VAL A 458 24.27 14.57 -14.49
N LEU A 459 23.36 13.66 -14.12
CA LEU A 459 23.62 12.64 -13.12
C LEU A 459 24.44 11.45 -13.67
N ALA A 460 24.15 10.98 -14.88
CA ALA A 460 24.73 9.77 -15.45
C ALA A 460 25.92 10.09 -16.38
N ASP A 461 26.94 9.24 -16.38
CA ASP A 461 28.04 9.29 -17.36
C ASP A 461 27.54 9.00 -18.77
N GLU A 462 26.49 8.18 -18.88
CA GLU A 462 25.88 7.78 -20.14
C GLU A 462 24.37 7.62 -19.95
N LEU A 463 23.61 8.34 -20.78
CA LEU A 463 22.16 8.21 -20.88
C LEU A 463 21.82 7.62 -22.27
N THR A 464 21.17 6.46 -22.27
CA THR A 464 20.78 5.72 -23.49
C THR A 464 19.29 5.42 -23.49
N GLN A 465 18.78 4.90 -24.60
CA GLN A 465 17.44 4.33 -24.65
C GLN A 465 17.43 2.97 -25.36
N SER A 466 16.53 2.10 -24.92
CA SER A 466 16.14 0.90 -25.66
C SER A 466 14.68 1.00 -26.05
N VAL A 467 14.37 0.80 -27.32
CA VAL A 467 13.00 0.94 -27.86
C VAL A 467 12.41 -0.43 -28.15
N ALA A 468 11.15 -0.63 -27.75
CA ALA A 468 10.43 -1.89 -28.02
C ALA A 468 9.97 -2.01 -29.47
N HIS A 469 9.60 -0.89 -30.11
CA HIS A 469 8.98 -0.92 -31.44
C HIS A 469 9.96 -0.50 -32.54
N PRO A 470 10.06 -1.25 -33.66
CA PRO A 470 10.90 -0.88 -34.80
C PRO A 470 10.62 0.52 -35.37
N ALA A 471 9.35 0.97 -35.35
CA ALA A 471 9.00 2.32 -35.81
C ALA A 471 9.63 3.45 -34.96
N SER A 472 10.03 3.15 -33.72
CA SER A 472 10.76 4.08 -32.87
C SER A 472 12.28 3.92 -32.98
N PHE A 473 12.77 2.88 -33.68
CA PHE A 473 14.18 2.65 -33.92
C PHE A 473 14.64 3.38 -35.19
N THR A 474 14.68 4.71 -35.12
CA THR A 474 15.02 5.58 -36.25
C THR A 474 16.03 6.66 -35.85
N GLN A 475 16.80 7.16 -36.83
CA GLN A 475 17.68 8.30 -36.61
C GLN A 475 16.92 9.53 -36.09
N GLN A 476 15.70 9.75 -36.58
CA GLN A 476 14.87 10.88 -36.14
C GLN A 476 14.56 10.80 -34.64
N THR A 477 14.19 9.62 -34.14
CA THR A 477 13.92 9.41 -32.72
C THR A 477 15.19 9.56 -31.89
N ALA A 478 16.31 9.00 -32.35
CA ALA A 478 17.61 9.12 -31.67
C ALA A 478 18.09 10.58 -31.59
N ASP A 479 17.97 11.35 -32.68
CA ASP A 479 18.36 12.77 -32.74
C ASP A 479 17.44 13.66 -31.91
N PHE A 480 16.13 13.38 -31.92
CA PHE A 480 15.15 14.14 -31.17
C PHE A 480 15.46 14.12 -29.67
N TYR A 481 15.66 12.93 -29.11
CA TYR A 481 16.04 12.76 -27.71
C TYR A 481 17.55 12.94 -27.47
N ASN A 482 18.37 12.91 -28.53
CA ASN A 482 19.82 12.87 -28.49
C ASN A 482 20.37 11.71 -27.63
N LEU A 483 19.87 10.50 -27.88
CA LEU A 483 20.20 9.29 -27.12
C LEU A 483 20.67 8.17 -28.05
N PRO A 484 21.81 7.52 -27.75
CA PRO A 484 22.14 6.22 -28.33
C PRO A 484 20.98 5.25 -28.12
N THR A 485 20.61 4.52 -29.19
CA THR A 485 19.37 3.75 -29.22
C THR A 485 19.64 2.29 -29.54
N LEU A 486 18.96 1.38 -28.86
CA LEU A 486 18.98 -0.06 -29.13
C LEU A 486 17.55 -0.55 -29.40
N LEU A 487 17.35 -1.31 -30.47
CA LEU A 487 16.10 -2.05 -30.67
C LEU A 487 16.08 -3.27 -29.74
N LEU A 488 15.11 -3.31 -28.83
CA LEU A 488 14.86 -4.43 -27.93
C LEU A 488 13.36 -4.76 -27.93
N PRO A 489 12.89 -5.58 -28.90
CA PRO A 489 11.49 -5.94 -29.00
C PRO A 489 11.00 -6.66 -27.76
N ALA A 490 9.73 -6.45 -27.43
CA ALA A 490 9.08 -7.19 -26.36
C ALA A 490 9.13 -8.70 -26.67
N TYR A 491 9.38 -9.51 -25.65
CA TYR A 491 9.37 -10.96 -25.77
C TYR A 491 8.65 -11.52 -24.54
N VAL A 492 7.77 -12.49 -24.76
CA VAL A 492 7.07 -13.20 -23.70
C VAL A 492 7.41 -14.69 -23.84
N ASP A 493 7.93 -15.28 -22.77
CA ASP A 493 8.25 -16.70 -22.76
C ASP A 493 6.97 -17.53 -22.56
N LEU A 494 6.48 -18.11 -23.65
CA LEU A 494 5.28 -18.95 -23.64
C LEU A 494 5.57 -20.44 -23.44
N SER A 495 6.84 -20.83 -23.22
CA SER A 495 7.23 -22.25 -23.13
C SER A 495 6.59 -23.00 -21.96
N GLY A 496 6.08 -22.28 -20.96
CA GLY A 496 5.35 -22.83 -19.83
C GLY A 496 3.85 -23.09 -20.06
N TYR A 497 3.33 -22.83 -21.27
CA TYR A 497 1.93 -22.99 -21.62
C TYR A 497 1.81 -23.93 -22.82
N GLU A 498 1.08 -25.03 -22.66
CA GLU A 498 0.91 -26.04 -23.71
C GLU A 498 -0.28 -25.67 -24.62
N PRO A 499 -0.10 -25.70 -25.95
CA PRO A 499 -1.17 -25.44 -26.89
C PRO A 499 -2.20 -26.58 -26.86
N ILE A 500 -3.47 -26.22 -27.06
CA ILE A 500 -4.58 -27.17 -27.19
C ILE A 500 -4.92 -27.30 -28.67
N ASP A 501 -5.13 -28.53 -29.16
CA ASP A 501 -5.55 -28.77 -30.55
C ASP A 501 -6.92 -28.13 -30.80
N VAL A 502 -7.14 -27.62 -32.01
CA VAL A 502 -8.38 -26.94 -32.39
C VAL A 502 -9.64 -27.76 -32.10
N SER A 503 -9.56 -29.09 -32.24
CA SER A 503 -10.68 -30.00 -32.00
C SER A 503 -11.12 -30.07 -30.52
N ASP A 504 -10.22 -29.71 -29.60
CA ASP A 504 -10.44 -29.71 -28.15
C ASP A 504 -10.70 -28.29 -27.59
N LYS A 505 -10.71 -27.26 -28.45
CA LYS A 505 -10.97 -25.87 -28.04
C LYS A 505 -12.44 -25.63 -27.73
N GLU A 506 -12.68 -24.68 -26.85
CA GLU A 506 -14.02 -24.22 -26.47
C GLU A 506 -14.54 -23.19 -27.48
N LYS A 507 -15.86 -23.17 -27.68
CA LYS A 507 -16.58 -22.03 -28.28
C LYS A 507 -16.52 -20.82 -27.35
N LEU A 508 -15.33 -20.24 -27.29
CA LEU A 508 -14.95 -19.14 -26.42
C LEU A 508 -14.28 -18.07 -27.30
N ILE A 509 -14.79 -16.85 -27.18
CA ILE A 509 -14.18 -15.64 -27.73
C ILE A 509 -13.65 -14.82 -26.56
N ILE A 510 -12.35 -14.60 -26.54
CA ILE A 510 -11.73 -13.64 -25.62
C ILE A 510 -11.47 -12.32 -26.31
N TYR A 511 -11.46 -11.22 -25.58
CA TYR A 511 -11.22 -9.92 -26.20
C TYR A 511 -10.53 -8.93 -25.26
N SER A 512 -9.76 -8.03 -25.85
CA SER A 512 -8.99 -7.03 -25.12
C SER A 512 -9.91 -5.99 -24.44
N PRO A 513 -9.46 -5.39 -23.32
CA PRO A 513 -10.24 -4.38 -22.60
C PRO A 513 -10.11 -2.99 -23.22
N ASP A 514 -9.36 -2.84 -24.32
CA ASP A 514 -9.05 -1.56 -24.92
C ASP A 514 -10.31 -0.82 -25.39
N PRO A 515 -10.41 0.48 -25.12
CA PRO A 515 -11.55 1.27 -25.57
C PRO A 515 -11.46 1.48 -27.08
N ALA A 516 -12.45 0.99 -27.82
CA ALA A 516 -12.62 1.28 -29.24
C ALA A 516 -14.07 1.70 -29.55
N PRO A 517 -14.31 2.75 -30.35
CA PRO A 517 -15.66 3.23 -30.65
C PRO A 517 -16.60 2.17 -31.25
N TYR A 518 -16.03 1.19 -31.95
CA TYR A 518 -16.76 0.11 -32.64
C TYR A 518 -16.90 -1.16 -31.81
N ARG A 519 -16.27 -1.24 -30.63
CA ARG A 519 -16.23 -2.43 -29.78
C ARG A 519 -17.61 -2.97 -29.43
N GLU A 520 -18.49 -2.09 -28.95
CA GLU A 520 -19.84 -2.50 -28.53
C GLU A 520 -20.68 -3.00 -29.71
N ALA A 521 -20.52 -2.39 -30.89
CA ALA A 521 -21.22 -2.82 -32.10
C ALA A 521 -20.76 -4.22 -32.57
N VAL A 522 -19.45 -4.47 -32.58
CA VAL A 522 -18.87 -5.79 -32.89
C VAL A 522 -19.35 -6.85 -31.89
N LEU A 523 -19.26 -6.56 -30.59
CA LEU A 523 -19.69 -7.51 -29.55
C LEU A 523 -21.19 -7.78 -29.61
N ALA A 524 -22.03 -6.79 -29.92
CA ALA A 524 -23.46 -6.97 -30.10
C ALA A 524 -23.77 -7.90 -31.29
N ALA A 525 -23.16 -7.64 -32.45
CA ALA A 525 -23.33 -8.48 -33.65
C ALA A 525 -22.91 -9.94 -33.41
N LEU A 526 -21.77 -10.15 -32.74
CA LEU A 526 -21.28 -11.48 -32.39
C LEU A 526 -22.21 -12.20 -31.41
N LYS A 527 -22.64 -11.54 -30.32
CA LYS A 527 -23.52 -12.16 -29.32
C LYS A 527 -24.90 -12.51 -29.89
N GLU A 528 -25.40 -11.71 -30.83
CA GLU A 528 -26.66 -12.00 -31.54
C GLU A 528 -26.53 -13.21 -32.46
N ALA A 529 -25.46 -13.28 -33.26
CA ALA A 529 -25.28 -14.31 -34.28
C ALA A 529 -24.66 -15.63 -33.77
N LEU A 530 -23.94 -15.58 -32.64
CA LEU A 530 -23.19 -16.69 -32.04
C LEU A 530 -23.62 -16.95 -30.57
N PRO A 531 -24.90 -17.28 -30.30
CA PRO A 531 -25.41 -17.42 -28.93
C PRO A 531 -24.82 -18.62 -28.17
N ASP A 532 -24.20 -19.56 -28.87
CA ASP A 532 -23.49 -20.72 -28.31
C ASP A 532 -22.06 -20.43 -27.88
N TYR A 533 -21.53 -19.23 -28.20
CA TYR A 533 -20.20 -18.80 -27.76
C TYR A 533 -20.23 -18.13 -26.39
N ARG A 534 -19.22 -18.44 -25.58
CA ARG A 534 -18.90 -17.69 -24.37
C ARG A 534 -17.99 -16.51 -24.72
N PHE A 535 -18.26 -15.35 -24.13
CA PHE A 535 -17.50 -14.12 -24.35
C PHE A 535 -16.82 -13.71 -23.04
N VAL A 536 -15.50 -13.54 -23.06
CA VAL A 536 -14.72 -13.15 -21.87
C VAL A 536 -13.81 -11.96 -22.19
N GLU A 537 -14.02 -10.87 -21.48
CA GLU A 537 -13.13 -9.72 -21.50
C GLU A 537 -11.86 -10.03 -20.67
N ILE A 538 -10.69 -9.72 -21.22
CA ILE A 538 -9.42 -9.85 -20.50
C ILE A 538 -9.19 -8.60 -19.63
N PHE A 539 -9.89 -8.54 -18.51
CA PHE A 539 -9.83 -7.39 -17.60
C PHE A 539 -9.59 -7.81 -16.15
N LYS A 540 -8.57 -7.23 -15.51
CA LYS A 540 -8.20 -7.46 -14.11
C LYS A 540 -7.99 -8.95 -13.76
N ILE A 541 -7.43 -9.72 -14.68
CA ILE A 541 -7.03 -11.13 -14.45
C ILE A 541 -5.51 -11.28 -14.42
N THR A 542 -5.03 -12.39 -13.86
CA THR A 542 -3.60 -12.74 -13.91
C THR A 542 -3.20 -13.19 -15.33
N PHE A 543 -1.93 -13.10 -15.65
CA PHE A 543 -1.39 -13.60 -16.92
C PHE A 543 -1.61 -15.11 -17.08
N ASP A 544 -1.53 -15.89 -15.99
CA ASP A 544 -1.83 -17.33 -16.03
C ASP A 544 -3.30 -17.60 -16.35
N THR A 545 -4.22 -16.82 -15.78
CA THR A 545 -5.65 -16.90 -16.13
C THR A 545 -5.90 -16.50 -17.58
N PHE A 546 -5.21 -15.46 -18.08
CA PHE A 546 -5.26 -15.09 -19.48
C PHE A 546 -4.75 -16.21 -20.39
N MET A 547 -3.60 -16.81 -20.08
CA MET A 547 -3.03 -17.89 -20.88
C MET A 547 -3.87 -19.17 -20.87
N ASP A 548 -4.52 -19.49 -19.75
CA ASP A 548 -5.51 -20.57 -19.68
C ASP A 548 -6.70 -20.31 -20.64
N LEU A 549 -7.21 -19.09 -20.65
CA LEU A 549 -8.28 -18.70 -21.57
C LEU A 549 -7.81 -18.70 -23.03
N ALA A 550 -6.61 -18.17 -23.30
CA ALA A 550 -6.00 -18.12 -24.62
C ALA A 550 -5.75 -19.52 -25.20
N SER A 551 -5.43 -20.49 -24.34
CA SER A 551 -5.21 -21.87 -24.76
C SER A 551 -6.51 -22.55 -25.16
N ARG A 552 -7.63 -22.22 -24.48
CA ARG A 552 -8.94 -22.83 -24.72
C ARG A 552 -9.79 -22.11 -25.75
N CYS A 553 -9.56 -20.83 -26.01
CA CYS A 553 -10.38 -20.06 -26.94
C CYS A 553 -10.15 -20.47 -28.40
N LEU A 554 -11.23 -20.51 -29.18
CA LEU A 554 -11.14 -20.59 -30.65
C LEU A 554 -10.70 -19.26 -31.25
N PHE A 555 -11.25 -18.16 -30.72
CA PHE A 555 -11.02 -16.83 -31.28
C PHE A 555 -10.64 -15.81 -30.20
N SER A 556 -9.77 -14.87 -30.58
CA SER A 556 -9.51 -13.68 -29.80
C SER A 556 -9.75 -12.41 -30.62
N ILE A 557 -9.99 -11.27 -29.96
CA ILE A 557 -10.17 -9.98 -30.61
C ILE A 557 -9.32 -8.94 -29.88
N SER A 558 -8.46 -8.22 -30.60
CA SER A 558 -7.83 -6.99 -30.10
C SER A 558 -8.59 -5.77 -30.61
N PHE A 559 -9.01 -4.93 -29.66
CA PHE A 559 -9.59 -3.60 -29.91
C PHE A 559 -8.55 -2.47 -29.74
N GLY A 560 -7.32 -2.81 -29.35
CA GLY A 560 -6.25 -1.86 -29.05
C GLY A 560 -5.27 -1.70 -30.20
N GLU A 561 -4.03 -2.11 -29.96
CA GLU A 561 -2.91 -1.93 -30.89
C GLU A 561 -2.99 -2.89 -32.10
N GLY A 562 -3.79 -3.95 -32.02
CA GLY A 562 -4.00 -4.91 -33.11
C GLY A 562 -3.19 -6.18 -32.89
N PHE A 563 -2.04 -6.35 -33.56
CA PHE A 563 -1.19 -7.56 -33.42
C PHE A 563 -0.37 -7.57 -32.11
N ASP A 564 -1.07 -7.35 -31.00
CA ASP A 564 -0.55 -7.32 -29.65
C ASP A 564 -0.64 -8.70 -28.97
N GLY A 565 -0.43 -8.74 -27.66
CA GLY A 565 -0.54 -9.97 -26.89
C GLY A 565 -1.89 -10.68 -26.98
N TYR A 566 -2.99 -9.94 -27.10
CA TYR A 566 -4.33 -10.52 -27.20
C TYR A 566 -4.56 -11.27 -28.52
N ILE A 567 -3.71 -11.06 -29.54
CA ILE A 567 -3.65 -11.88 -30.75
C ILE A 567 -2.49 -12.89 -30.68
N ALA A 568 -1.28 -12.41 -30.40
CA ALA A 568 -0.06 -13.20 -30.46
C ALA A 568 -0.07 -14.41 -29.53
N GLN A 569 -0.55 -14.24 -28.28
CA GLN A 569 -0.58 -15.35 -27.33
C GLN A 569 -1.59 -16.43 -27.73
N PRO A 570 -2.87 -16.13 -28.03
CA PRO A 570 -3.81 -17.11 -28.55
C PRO A 570 -3.30 -17.83 -29.80
N VAL A 571 -2.71 -17.12 -30.76
CA VAL A 571 -2.09 -17.71 -31.97
C VAL A 571 -1.04 -18.74 -31.60
N CYS A 572 -0.15 -18.41 -30.67
CA CYS A 572 0.87 -19.36 -30.19
C CYS A 572 0.28 -20.58 -29.46
N GLN A 573 -0.96 -20.49 -28.97
CA GLN A 573 -1.68 -21.59 -28.33
C GLN A 573 -2.65 -22.31 -29.29
N GLY A 574 -2.52 -22.08 -30.60
CA GLY A 574 -3.35 -22.71 -31.64
C GLY A 574 -4.66 -21.98 -31.95
N GLY A 575 -4.90 -20.81 -31.36
CA GLY A 575 -6.07 -19.95 -31.59
C GLY A 575 -5.95 -19.05 -32.83
N ILE A 576 -6.99 -18.29 -33.17
CA ILE A 576 -6.91 -17.22 -34.19
C ILE A 576 -7.36 -15.90 -33.57
N GLY A 577 -6.65 -14.81 -33.86
CA GLY A 577 -6.98 -13.47 -33.35
C GLY A 577 -7.38 -12.50 -34.46
N PHE A 578 -8.38 -11.67 -34.19
CA PHE A 578 -8.91 -10.64 -35.09
C PHE A 578 -8.52 -9.23 -34.62
N ALA A 579 -8.23 -8.34 -35.58
CA ALA A 579 -8.00 -6.92 -35.32
C ALA A 579 -8.42 -6.05 -36.51
N VAL A 580 -8.58 -4.76 -36.25
CA VAL A 580 -8.66 -3.73 -37.30
C VAL A 580 -7.25 -3.23 -37.61
N TYR A 581 -6.93 -3.14 -38.90
CA TYR A 581 -5.66 -2.59 -39.38
C TYR A 581 -5.48 -1.15 -38.90
N ASN A 582 -4.24 -0.80 -38.55
CA ASN A 582 -3.83 0.59 -38.32
C ASN A 582 -2.36 0.78 -38.70
N GLU A 583 -2.01 1.97 -39.21
CA GLU A 583 -0.65 2.26 -39.69
C GLU A 583 0.39 2.40 -38.57
N THR A 584 -0.06 2.52 -37.32
CA THR A 584 0.83 2.75 -36.17
C THR A 584 1.50 1.47 -35.69
N PHE A 585 0.74 0.37 -35.64
CA PHE A 585 1.13 -0.87 -34.99
C PHE A 585 1.29 -2.06 -35.96
N PHE A 586 0.81 -1.93 -37.20
CA PHE A 586 1.09 -2.90 -38.26
C PHE A 586 2.29 -2.44 -39.09
N HIS A 587 3.27 -3.32 -39.27
CA HIS A 587 4.56 -3.01 -39.91
C HIS A 587 4.52 -3.09 -41.45
N SER A 588 3.41 -3.56 -42.04
CA SER A 588 3.25 -3.69 -43.48
C SER A 588 1.78 -3.64 -43.88
N GLU A 589 1.48 -2.97 -45.00
CA GLU A 589 0.14 -2.96 -45.58
C GLU A 589 -0.30 -4.34 -46.08
N THR A 590 0.65 -5.22 -46.40
CA THR A 590 0.38 -6.62 -46.81
C THR A 590 -0.35 -7.43 -45.74
N LEU A 591 -0.30 -6.99 -44.48
CA LEU A 591 -1.04 -7.63 -43.39
C LEU A 591 -2.56 -7.46 -43.53
N LYS A 592 -3.04 -6.51 -44.34
CA LYS A 592 -4.46 -6.37 -44.72
C LYS A 592 -4.96 -7.57 -45.54
N ASP A 593 -4.07 -8.34 -46.16
CA ASP A 593 -4.44 -9.51 -46.96
C ASP A 593 -4.74 -10.73 -46.07
N LEU A 594 -4.38 -10.69 -44.78
CA LEU A 594 -4.71 -11.75 -43.83
C LEU A 594 -6.21 -11.76 -43.55
N PRO A 595 -6.88 -12.93 -43.58
CA PRO A 595 -8.34 -13.02 -43.44
C PRO A 595 -8.87 -12.58 -42.06
N VAL A 596 -7.97 -12.35 -41.11
CA VAL A 596 -8.27 -12.00 -39.72
C VAL A 596 -8.06 -10.51 -39.42
N ILE A 597 -7.51 -9.76 -40.38
CA ILE A 597 -7.27 -8.33 -40.26
C ILE A 597 -8.31 -7.60 -41.12
N PHE A 598 -9.14 -6.78 -40.48
CA PHE A 598 -10.16 -5.98 -41.15
C PHE A 598 -9.59 -4.63 -41.57
N ALA A 599 -10.05 -4.11 -42.71
CA ALA A 599 -9.52 -2.87 -43.27
C ALA A 599 -9.83 -1.65 -42.39
N ASP A 600 -11.04 -1.62 -41.82
CA ASP A 600 -11.56 -0.56 -40.98
C ASP A 600 -12.65 -1.10 -40.02
N PRO A 601 -13.13 -0.29 -39.05
CA PRO A 601 -14.17 -0.70 -38.12
C PRO A 601 -15.48 -1.15 -38.77
N GLU A 602 -15.91 -0.49 -39.84
CA GLU A 602 -17.14 -0.79 -40.56
C GLU A 602 -17.06 -2.17 -41.23
N ASP A 603 -15.92 -2.50 -41.84
CA ASP A 603 -15.61 -3.82 -42.41
C ASP A 603 -15.68 -4.92 -41.34
N MET A 604 -15.09 -4.69 -40.16
CA MET A 604 -15.16 -5.64 -39.05
C MET A 604 -16.60 -5.89 -38.59
N ILE A 605 -17.39 -4.83 -38.37
CA ILE A 605 -18.80 -4.96 -37.95
C ILE A 605 -19.61 -5.75 -38.99
N ALA A 606 -19.36 -5.51 -40.28
CA ALA A 606 -20.10 -6.15 -41.36
C ALA A 606 -19.73 -7.63 -41.54
N ASN A 607 -18.46 -7.99 -41.36
CA ASN A 607 -17.93 -9.25 -41.89
C ASN A 607 -17.39 -10.22 -40.83
N ILE A 608 -17.16 -9.81 -39.57
CA ILE A 608 -16.56 -10.70 -38.55
C ILE A 608 -17.37 -11.97 -38.27
N VAL A 609 -18.70 -11.85 -38.24
CA VAL A 609 -19.59 -13.00 -38.01
C VAL A 609 -19.44 -14.03 -39.12
N ALA A 610 -19.43 -13.58 -40.39
CA ALA A 610 -19.26 -14.46 -41.53
C ALA A 610 -17.90 -15.15 -41.48
N ARG A 611 -16.83 -14.39 -41.19
CA ARG A 611 -15.47 -14.94 -41.09
C ARG A 611 -15.34 -16.02 -40.03
N ILE A 612 -15.95 -15.82 -38.85
CA ILE A 612 -15.97 -16.84 -37.79
C ILE A 612 -16.70 -18.10 -38.25
N ARG A 613 -17.85 -17.96 -38.94
CA ARG A 613 -18.61 -19.12 -39.46
C ARG A 613 -17.83 -19.88 -40.54
N ASP A 614 -17.08 -19.20 -41.38
CA ASP A 614 -16.21 -19.84 -42.38
C ASP A 614 -15.15 -20.70 -41.68
N PHE A 615 -14.50 -20.16 -40.64
CA PHE A 615 -13.53 -20.90 -39.83
C PHE A 615 -14.12 -22.08 -39.04
N GLU A 616 -15.38 -21.97 -38.57
CA GLU A 616 -16.07 -23.11 -37.94
C GLU A 616 -16.41 -24.22 -38.94
N ALA A 617 -16.65 -23.86 -40.21
CA ALA A 617 -17.01 -24.81 -41.25
C ALA A 617 -15.80 -25.54 -41.85
N ASP A 618 -14.60 -24.94 -41.76
CA ASP A 618 -13.38 -25.45 -42.36
C ASP A 618 -12.20 -25.40 -41.37
N GLU A 619 -11.97 -26.54 -40.69
CA GLU A 619 -10.88 -26.72 -39.73
C GLU A 619 -9.49 -26.68 -40.42
N GLU A 620 -9.39 -27.08 -41.70
CA GLU A 620 -8.13 -27.03 -42.44
C GLU A 620 -7.72 -25.58 -42.71
N MET A 621 -8.67 -24.75 -43.13
CA MET A 621 -8.48 -23.31 -43.28
C MET A 621 -8.11 -22.66 -41.94
N TYR A 622 -8.76 -23.04 -40.85
CA TYR A 622 -8.40 -22.55 -39.51
C TYR A 622 -6.94 -22.88 -39.17
N ARG A 623 -6.52 -24.15 -39.32
CA ARG A 623 -5.15 -24.59 -39.02
C ARG A 623 -4.14 -23.87 -39.91
N GLN A 624 -4.44 -23.67 -41.19
CA GLN A 624 -3.56 -22.95 -42.12
C GLN A 624 -3.37 -21.50 -41.68
N VAL A 625 -4.45 -20.77 -41.40
CA VAL A 625 -4.36 -19.36 -40.96
C VAL A 625 -3.64 -19.25 -39.62
N ASN A 626 -3.88 -20.15 -38.67
CA ASN A 626 -3.11 -20.17 -37.42
C ASN A 626 -1.60 -20.35 -37.68
N GLN A 627 -1.22 -21.27 -38.59
CA GLN A 627 0.19 -21.50 -38.93
C GLN A 627 0.83 -20.28 -39.60
N GLU A 628 0.11 -19.59 -40.48
CA GLU A 628 0.58 -18.34 -41.12
C GLU A 628 0.79 -17.24 -40.07
N LEU A 629 -0.17 -17.04 -39.17
CA LEU A 629 -0.05 -16.06 -38.08
C LEU A 629 1.08 -16.42 -37.10
N LYS A 630 1.27 -17.71 -36.82
CA LYS A 630 2.36 -18.19 -35.97
C LYS A 630 3.72 -17.98 -36.64
N ALA A 631 3.84 -18.23 -37.94
CA ALA A 631 5.06 -17.96 -38.69
C ALA A 631 5.39 -16.46 -38.70
N LEU A 632 4.39 -15.60 -38.86
CA LEU A 632 4.53 -14.15 -38.71
C LEU A 632 4.99 -13.76 -37.31
N HIS A 633 4.38 -14.31 -36.26
CA HIS A 633 4.84 -14.09 -34.89
C HIS A 633 6.30 -14.52 -34.69
N ASP A 634 6.66 -15.71 -35.15
CA ASP A 634 8.00 -16.28 -34.97
C ASP A 634 9.07 -15.56 -35.82
N SER A 635 8.67 -14.85 -36.89
CA SER A 635 9.60 -13.98 -37.64
C SER A 635 9.92 -12.69 -36.87
N LEU A 636 8.94 -12.15 -36.14
CA LEU A 636 9.07 -10.91 -35.36
C LEU A 636 9.71 -11.13 -33.97
N TYR A 637 9.43 -12.26 -33.32
CA TYR A 637 9.71 -12.48 -31.89
C TYR A 637 10.63 -13.69 -31.63
N LYS A 638 11.78 -13.74 -32.31
CA LYS A 638 12.76 -14.82 -32.14
C LYS A 638 13.47 -14.72 -30.80
N ARG A 639 13.36 -15.78 -29.98
CA ARG A 639 14.04 -15.89 -28.68
C ARG A 639 15.56 -15.68 -28.77
N ALA A 640 16.20 -16.22 -29.81
CA ALA A 640 17.65 -16.09 -29.99
C ALA A 640 18.07 -14.63 -30.19
N ASP A 641 17.31 -13.89 -31.01
CA ASP A 641 17.55 -12.47 -31.25
C ASP A 641 17.27 -11.65 -30.00
N TYR A 642 16.19 -11.95 -29.29
CA TYR A 642 15.89 -11.31 -28.01
C TYR A 642 17.04 -11.46 -27.00
N ILE A 643 17.55 -12.70 -26.79
CA ILE A 643 18.68 -12.94 -25.88
C ILE A 643 19.95 -12.21 -26.36
N LYS A 644 20.19 -12.14 -27.67
CA LYS A 644 21.29 -11.37 -28.25
C LYS A 644 21.13 -9.87 -27.93
N ARG A 645 19.95 -9.28 -28.13
CA ARG A 645 19.64 -7.87 -27.85
C ARG A 645 19.76 -7.55 -26.35
N VAL A 646 19.29 -8.42 -25.45
CA VAL A 646 19.52 -8.26 -24.00
C VAL A 646 21.02 -8.30 -23.68
N GLY A 647 21.79 -9.17 -24.34
CA GLY A 647 23.25 -9.17 -24.22
C GLY A 647 23.90 -7.86 -24.67
N GLN A 648 23.44 -7.27 -25.78
CA GLN A 648 23.89 -5.97 -26.27
C GLN A 648 23.57 -4.86 -25.27
N LEU A 649 22.34 -4.83 -24.75
CA LEU A 649 21.89 -3.92 -23.70
C LEU A 649 22.86 -3.97 -22.50
N MET A 650 23.13 -5.17 -21.98
CA MET A 650 24.00 -5.34 -20.80
C MET A 650 25.47 -4.98 -21.05
N ARG A 651 25.95 -5.07 -22.29
CA ARG A 651 27.29 -4.60 -22.69
C ARG A 651 27.32 -3.13 -23.10
N ARG A 652 26.17 -2.45 -23.10
CA ARG A 652 25.96 -1.07 -23.55
C ARG A 652 26.34 -0.86 -25.01
N GLU A 653 26.00 -1.83 -25.85
CA GLU A 653 26.18 -1.78 -27.30
C GLU A 653 24.96 -1.11 -27.93
N PHE A 654 25.00 0.22 -28.05
CA PHE A 654 23.93 1.04 -28.62
C PHE A 654 24.31 1.64 -29.99
N ASP A 655 23.31 1.86 -30.84
CA ASP A 655 23.50 2.51 -32.12
C ASP A 655 23.42 4.03 -31.99
N LEU A 656 24.49 4.71 -32.40
CA LEU A 656 24.50 6.17 -32.58
C LEU A 656 23.76 6.58 -33.85
N LEU A 657 23.75 5.69 -34.85
CA LEU A 657 23.07 5.88 -36.11
C LEU A 657 22.11 4.71 -36.38
N PRO A 658 20.97 4.64 -35.66
CA PRO A 658 20.03 3.53 -35.82
C PRO A 658 19.40 3.58 -37.22
N GLN A 659 19.63 2.50 -37.97
CA GLN A 659 18.94 2.22 -39.21
C GLN A 659 18.08 0.99 -38.97
N ALA A 660 16.78 1.09 -39.27
CA ALA A 660 15.96 -0.10 -39.38
C ALA A 660 16.64 -1.00 -40.43
N GLU A 661 17.04 -2.20 -40.04
CA GLU A 661 17.37 -3.22 -41.04
C GLU A 661 16.13 -3.32 -41.95
N PRO A 662 16.29 -3.29 -43.29
CA PRO A 662 15.15 -3.54 -44.16
C PRO A 662 14.58 -4.89 -43.72
N ALA A 663 13.29 -4.91 -43.36
CA ALA A 663 12.61 -6.15 -43.04
C ALA A 663 12.91 -7.11 -44.19
N GLU A 664 13.56 -8.24 -43.89
CA GLU A 664 13.59 -9.33 -44.85
C GLU A 664 12.12 -9.66 -45.09
N GLU A 665 11.61 -9.33 -46.28
CA GLU A 665 10.28 -9.76 -46.70
C GLU A 665 10.23 -11.29 -46.54
N PRO A 666 9.19 -11.83 -45.91
CA PRO A 666 9.10 -13.26 -45.56
C PRO A 666 9.23 -14.19 -46.76
#